data_AF-A0A5N6TPZ3-F1
#
_entry.id   AF-A0A5N6TPZ3-F1
#
_cell.length_a   1.000
_cell.length_b   1.000
_cell.length_c   1.000
_cell.angle_alpha   90.00
_cell.angle_beta   90.00
_cell.angle_gamma   90.00
#
_symmetry.space_group_name_H-M   'P 1'
#
loop_
_entity.id
_entity.type
_entity.pdbx_description
1 polymer ?
#
loop_
_entity_poly.entity_id
_entity_poly.type
_entity_poly.pdbx_seq_one_letter_code
_entity_poly.pdbx_strand_id
1 'polypeptide(L)'
;MSFLGGAECSTAGNPLTQFTKHVQDDKSLQRDRLVGRGPGGMQEGMRSRGMMGGQDQMMDEFAQQPGQMPGPAPQPFAMEQLRRELDQFQTTPPRTGSPGWAAEFDPGEQARMEAAFAGPQGPMMNNASGFTPAEFARFQQQSRAGVPQTANPVTSGPSPMMGGYQRPMGGMGYMGMGGMGMMRPTYNPMAMQQPMEAATQDKGKGRMVELDDQNWEAQFAEMETADTQKLDTEANDAIEAELNDLDRSVPTSSTSKEDHEVFENIWRKVQAETEASRKLAEEDTDFNINDNLHMGDLGEWDSFDSLNTRFRDPQLGDYMFEEENVFRNVNNPFEEGVKIMREGGNLSLAALAFEAAVQKDPQHVQAWTMLGSAQAQNEKELPAIRGLEQALKVDPNNLDALMGLAVSYTNEGYDSTAYRTLERWLSVKYPSIIDPKNLSSDADLGFTDRQILHDRVTDFFIQAAQLSPSGEHMDPDVQVGLGVLFYCAEEYDKAVDCFSAALASTESGTSNQREQLHLLWNRLGATLANSGRSEEAIEAYEQALNINPNFVRARYNLGVSCINIGCYPEAAQHLLGALSMHRVVEQEGRERAREIIGGDGGVDDEQLERMLHISQNQSTNLYDTLRRSIMATGAQLIAQTFHDLGVTVIFGIVGIPVVEIAEEAINLGIRFVAFRNEQACSYAASVYGYITGKPGICLVVGGPGVLHALAGIGNASANNFPLLVLAGSAETTAVTKGAFQELDAVSFLTPHTKFAVRPSSLEFIHGAVKNAYRTCWYGRPGPTFVDLPADIIQGKATSGFRLPQSERLLVASPPKAGGDPALISKASQLLRNARAPLLIVGKGAAYARAEPGINQLVEQTQIPFLPTPMGKGVIPDSHPLNASSARSTALKHADVVIVLGARLNWILHFGEPPKWSPKAKIIQVDICAEEIGRNAGTAELGIVGDITLVVDQLLSSLSDWRYTPSPAQDQFPLLLAESAKKNEAKALKAALQPTPASSPLTYQRAYHIIKTTLNALTPLEEGNIVYVSEGANTMDISRSIFPLNHPRQRLDAGTYATMGVGMGYIIAAHEAFNASPSTTTRPKKIIALEGDSAFGFSAMEIETLARYRIPALIYVINNSGIYHGDSTSSDAWKTLQGQTLAHDTVSNDGKKGLRSTSLLYETRYEMLATMCGGKGYFVRTEEELEIATREGFQSDTVTVVNVIVEPGIGKKIGFAWQGNSGHDQARL
;
A
#
# COMPACT_ATOMS: atom_id res chain seq x y z
N MET A 1 4.65 5.82 -10.43
CA MET A 1 5.83 6.31 -9.70
C MET A 1 6.19 5.26 -8.65
N SER A 2 6.84 4.17 -9.06
CA SER A 2 7.50 3.28 -8.09
C SER A 2 8.90 3.82 -7.90
N PHE A 3 9.32 4.06 -6.65
CA PHE A 3 10.61 4.69 -6.35
C PHE A 3 11.82 3.77 -6.57
N LEU A 4 11.61 2.47 -6.83
CA LEU A 4 12.66 1.46 -7.02
C LEU A 4 12.33 0.45 -8.14
N GLY A 5 11.40 0.81 -9.04
CA GLY A 5 10.85 -0.07 -10.08
C GLY A 5 10.67 0.61 -11.43
N GLY A 6 11.53 1.57 -11.77
CA GLY A 6 11.62 2.12 -13.12
C GLY A 6 12.37 1.18 -14.06
N ALA A 7 12.26 1.40 -15.38
CA ALA A 7 13.02 0.68 -16.40
C ALA A 7 14.51 1.09 -16.47
N GLU A 8 15.05 1.66 -15.39
CA GLU A 8 16.38 2.28 -15.33
C GLU A 8 17.48 1.22 -15.49
N CYS A 9 18.23 1.28 -16.59
CA CYS A 9 19.41 0.43 -16.80
C CYS A 9 20.59 0.75 -15.85
N SER A 10 20.45 1.73 -14.95
CA SER A 10 21.41 1.98 -13.88
C SER A 10 20.74 1.96 -12.51
N THR A 11 21.26 1.11 -11.62
CA THR A 11 20.83 1.03 -10.22
C THR A 11 21.68 1.99 -9.38
N ALA A 12 21.39 3.29 -9.46
CA ALA A 12 22.16 4.32 -8.77
C ALA A 12 22.30 4.03 -7.26
N GLY A 13 23.52 4.07 -6.75
CA GLY A 13 23.85 3.71 -5.35
C GLY A 13 23.34 4.68 -4.28
N ASN A 14 22.55 5.70 -4.65
CA ASN A 14 22.14 6.81 -3.80
C ASN A 14 20.61 6.99 -3.72
N PRO A 15 19.92 6.37 -2.74
CA PRO A 15 18.47 6.45 -2.58
C PRO A 15 17.94 7.89 -2.35
N LEU A 16 18.76 8.78 -1.80
CA LEU A 16 18.40 10.19 -1.56
C LEU A 16 18.27 10.98 -2.89
N THR A 17 18.99 10.58 -3.93
CA THR A 17 18.90 11.20 -5.26
C THR A 17 17.66 10.73 -6.01
N GLN A 18 17.36 9.43 -6.02
CA GLN A 18 16.09 8.91 -6.56
C GLN A 18 14.88 9.53 -5.84
N PHE A 19 14.96 9.74 -4.53
CA PHE A 19 13.93 10.46 -3.77
C PHE A 19 13.73 11.93 -4.24
N THR A 20 14.82 12.65 -4.54
CA THR A 20 14.73 14.07 -4.93
C THR A 20 14.39 14.31 -6.40
N LYS A 21 14.80 13.42 -7.32
CA LYS A 21 14.48 13.49 -8.76
C LYS A 21 12.96 13.62 -8.99
N HIS A 22 12.17 12.73 -8.38
CA HIS A 22 10.70 12.75 -8.44
C HIS A 22 10.01 13.91 -7.70
N VAL A 23 10.71 14.70 -6.89
CA VAL A 23 10.14 15.82 -6.13
C VAL A 23 10.27 17.17 -6.88
N GLN A 24 11.26 17.31 -7.77
CA GLN A 24 11.49 18.57 -8.49
C GLN A 24 10.61 18.75 -9.75
N ASP A 25 10.04 17.68 -10.30
CA ASP A 25 9.18 17.74 -11.49
C ASP A 25 7.73 18.19 -11.24
N ASP A 26 7.33 18.43 -9.97
CA ASP A 26 6.02 19.04 -9.66
C ASP A 26 6.01 20.54 -9.99
N LYS A 27 5.91 20.82 -11.30
CA LYS A 27 5.83 22.16 -11.89
C LYS A 27 4.50 22.87 -11.59
N SER A 28 3.61 22.32 -10.75
CA SER A 28 2.35 22.97 -10.35
C SER A 28 2.57 24.20 -9.47
N LEU A 29 3.52 24.14 -8.52
CA LEU A 29 3.77 25.22 -7.55
C LEU A 29 4.57 26.40 -8.11
N GLN A 30 5.38 26.20 -9.14
CA GLN A 30 6.26 27.25 -9.68
C GLN A 30 5.59 28.12 -10.75
N ARG A 31 4.58 27.58 -11.46
CA ARG A 31 3.99 28.22 -12.66
C ARG A 31 3.21 29.51 -12.35
N ASP A 32 2.73 29.67 -11.12
CA ASP A 32 1.84 30.75 -10.69
C ASP A 32 2.55 32.10 -10.41
N ARG A 33 3.89 32.17 -10.51
CA ARG A 33 4.66 33.40 -10.20
C ARG A 33 5.17 34.20 -11.40
N LEU A 34 5.17 33.65 -12.63
CA LEU A 34 5.85 34.27 -13.78
C LEU A 34 5.06 34.24 -15.11
N VAL A 35 3.81 34.73 -15.12
CA VAL A 35 3.15 35.17 -16.37
C VAL A 35 2.49 36.54 -16.21
N GLY A 36 2.99 37.53 -16.96
CA GLY A 36 2.18 38.67 -17.39
C GLY A 36 2.35 40.01 -16.66
N ARG A 37 3.39 40.77 -17.01
CA ARG A 37 3.33 42.26 -17.10
C ARG A 37 4.38 42.81 -18.05
N GLY A 38 3.94 43.33 -19.20
CA GLY A 38 4.78 44.07 -20.16
C GLY A 38 5.10 45.49 -19.67
N PRO A 39 6.08 46.18 -20.30
CA PRO A 39 6.65 47.42 -19.77
C PRO A 39 5.87 48.70 -20.16
N GLY A 40 5.56 49.57 -19.20
CA GLY A 40 5.20 50.98 -19.47
C GLY A 40 4.35 51.73 -18.40
N GLY A 41 4.98 52.63 -17.62
CA GLY A 41 4.33 53.60 -16.69
C GLY A 41 3.89 53.01 -15.34
N MET A 42 4.40 53.42 -14.16
CA MET A 42 4.40 54.76 -13.50
C MET A 42 2.97 55.33 -13.29
N GLN A 43 2.54 55.77 -12.11
CA GLN A 43 3.19 56.14 -10.82
C GLN A 43 2.45 55.43 -9.64
N GLU A 44 2.82 55.45 -8.34
CA GLU A 44 3.77 56.18 -7.47
C GLU A 44 4.51 55.16 -6.56
N GLY A 45 5.55 55.42 -5.76
CA GLY A 45 6.33 56.63 -5.47
C GLY A 45 7.01 56.54 -4.08
N MET A 46 8.28 56.11 -4.01
CA MET A 46 9.02 55.92 -2.74
C MET A 46 9.25 57.22 -1.95
N ARG A 47 9.47 57.12 -0.62
CA ARG A 47 10.69 57.65 0.05
C ARG A 47 10.90 57.23 1.52
N SER A 48 11.98 56.47 1.73
CA SER A 48 13.06 56.64 2.73
C SER A 48 12.85 57.28 4.12
N ARG A 49 13.61 56.71 5.08
CA ARG A 49 14.16 57.31 6.32
C ARG A 49 13.20 57.35 7.54
N GLY A 50 13.65 56.77 8.66
CA GLY A 50 12.91 56.70 9.93
C GLY A 50 13.75 57.14 11.14
N MET A 51 13.31 56.77 12.35
CA MET A 51 14.02 56.94 13.63
C MET A 51 13.52 55.92 14.66
N MET A 52 14.31 55.64 15.70
CA MET A 52 14.07 54.59 16.71
C MET A 52 12.96 54.93 17.73
N GLY A 53 12.43 53.89 18.39
CA GLY A 53 11.36 54.02 19.41
C GLY A 53 11.38 53.01 20.58
N GLY A 54 12.43 52.20 20.74
CA GLY A 54 12.85 51.46 21.96
C GLY A 54 11.86 50.54 22.70
N GLN A 55 12.21 49.25 22.86
CA GLN A 55 11.74 48.46 24.02
C GLN A 55 12.69 47.36 24.53
N ASP A 56 14.01 47.52 24.39
CA ASP A 56 15.00 46.71 25.12
C ASP A 56 15.08 47.18 26.59
N GLN A 57 14.13 46.76 27.42
CA GLN A 57 14.12 47.13 28.84
C GLN A 57 13.39 46.12 29.77
N MET A 58 13.39 44.83 29.42
CA MET A 58 12.82 43.75 30.24
C MET A 58 13.74 42.54 30.47
N MET A 59 14.88 42.45 29.78
CA MET A 59 15.85 41.35 29.96
C MET A 59 17.04 41.74 30.85
N ASP A 60 17.53 42.98 30.78
CA ASP A 60 18.65 43.45 31.62
C ASP A 60 18.32 43.48 33.13
N GLU A 61 17.06 43.71 33.51
CA GLU A 61 16.65 43.74 34.92
C GLU A 61 16.68 42.37 35.61
N PHE A 62 16.70 41.26 34.86
CA PHE A 62 16.84 39.92 35.45
C PHE A 62 18.31 39.51 35.68
N ALA A 63 19.27 40.19 35.03
CA ALA A 63 20.68 39.81 35.04
C ALA A 63 21.52 40.47 36.16
N GLN A 64 20.98 41.44 36.91
CA GLN A 64 21.77 42.28 37.84
C GLN A 64 21.17 42.44 39.25
N GLN A 65 21.11 41.37 40.07
CA GLN A 65 21.09 41.50 41.53
C GLN A 65 21.96 40.46 42.25
N PRO A 66 22.97 40.88 43.06
CA PRO A 66 23.85 39.95 43.78
C PRO A 66 23.42 39.69 45.24
N GLY A 67 22.91 38.49 45.49
CA GLY A 67 23.14 37.66 46.69
C GLY A 67 22.71 38.14 48.10
N GLN A 68 21.96 37.28 48.80
CA GLN A 68 22.41 36.72 50.09
C GLN A 68 21.66 35.43 50.49
N MET A 69 22.38 34.52 51.15
CA MET A 69 21.93 33.24 51.74
C MET A 69 21.57 33.46 53.23
N PRO A 70 20.71 32.64 53.89
CA PRO A 70 21.13 31.29 54.30
C PRO A 70 20.04 30.20 54.56
N GLY A 71 19.94 29.21 53.65
CA GLY A 71 19.67 27.77 53.92
C GLY A 71 18.43 27.32 54.72
N PRO A 72 18.33 26.01 55.10
CA PRO A 72 19.14 24.85 54.69
C PRO A 72 18.42 23.94 53.65
N ALA A 73 19.10 22.90 53.17
CA ALA A 73 18.67 22.07 52.01
C ALA A 73 17.91 20.76 52.37
N PRO A 74 17.09 20.21 51.45
CA PRO A 74 16.50 18.88 51.56
C PRO A 74 17.48 17.75 51.16
N GLN A 75 17.20 16.52 51.61
CA GLN A 75 18.04 15.31 51.41
C GLN A 75 17.58 14.45 50.21
N PRO A 76 18.48 13.67 49.57
CA PRO A 76 18.16 12.78 48.45
C PRO A 76 17.74 11.35 48.88
N PHE A 77 17.02 10.66 47.98
CA PHE A 77 16.78 9.20 47.89
C PHE A 77 16.46 8.40 49.18
N ALA A 78 15.18 8.05 49.36
CA ALA A 78 14.69 7.13 50.39
C ALA A 78 14.40 5.71 49.83
N MET A 79 15.44 4.91 49.58
CA MET A 79 15.36 3.52 49.06
C MET A 79 14.87 2.46 50.08
N GLU A 80 14.08 2.88 51.07
CA GLU A 80 13.65 2.05 52.22
C GLU A 80 12.28 1.38 52.00
N GLN A 81 11.42 2.00 51.17
CA GLN A 81 10.03 1.59 50.99
C GLN A 81 9.91 0.38 50.05
N LEU A 82 10.59 0.45 48.89
CA LEU A 82 10.71 -0.61 47.88
C LEU A 82 11.32 -1.91 48.47
N ARG A 83 12.15 -1.78 49.52
CA ARG A 83 12.80 -2.92 50.19
C ARG A 83 11.83 -3.76 51.03
N ARG A 84 10.70 -3.20 51.49
CA ARG A 84 9.68 -3.93 52.26
C ARG A 84 8.67 -4.68 51.39
N GLU A 85 8.54 -4.30 50.13
CA GLU A 85 7.67 -4.98 49.17
C GLU A 85 8.36 -6.24 48.60
N LEU A 86 9.69 -6.20 48.44
CA LEU A 86 10.48 -7.33 47.95
C LEU A 86 10.47 -8.55 48.89
N ASP A 87 10.46 -8.34 50.21
CA ASP A 87 10.43 -9.42 51.21
C ASP A 87 9.12 -10.24 51.21
N GLN A 88 8.03 -9.72 50.62
CA GLN A 88 6.75 -10.45 50.56
C GLN A 88 6.69 -11.51 49.45
N PHE A 89 7.62 -11.51 48.49
CA PHE A 89 7.56 -12.39 47.31
C PHE A 89 8.29 -13.74 47.44
N GLN A 90 9.05 -13.99 48.50
CA GLN A 90 10.03 -15.10 48.54
C GLN A 90 9.51 -16.49 48.99
N THR A 91 8.20 -16.73 49.12
CA THR A 91 7.67 -17.96 49.76
C THR A 91 6.56 -18.71 49.02
N THR A 92 6.74 -19.03 47.72
CA THR A 92 5.92 -20.08 47.05
C THR A 92 6.72 -20.88 46.00
N PRO A 93 6.69 -22.24 46.02
CA PRO A 93 7.37 -23.09 45.03
C PRO A 93 6.55 -23.29 43.73
N PRO A 94 7.18 -23.68 42.60
CA PRO A 94 6.57 -23.67 41.28
C PRO A 94 5.57 -24.80 41.01
N ARG A 95 4.67 -24.60 40.04
CA ARG A 95 3.76 -25.61 39.48
C ARG A 95 3.74 -25.58 37.96
N THR A 96 3.47 -26.74 37.36
CA THR A 96 3.58 -27.01 35.91
C THR A 96 2.24 -27.45 35.30
N GLY A 97 1.91 -26.88 34.14
CA GLY A 97 1.17 -27.58 33.07
C GLY A 97 -0.36 -27.74 33.18
N SER A 98 -1.06 -27.18 32.19
CA SER A 98 -2.46 -27.49 31.81
C SER A 98 -3.56 -26.87 32.72
N PRO A 99 -4.83 -26.76 32.24
CA PRO A 99 -5.47 -25.43 32.21
C PRO A 99 -6.61 -25.21 33.23
N GLY A 100 -6.76 -23.98 33.71
CA GLY A 100 -7.76 -23.59 34.71
C GLY A 100 -8.58 -22.35 34.33
N TRP A 101 -9.57 -22.51 33.44
CA TRP A 101 -10.43 -21.43 32.92
C TRP A 101 -11.57 -20.99 33.88
N ALA A 102 -11.29 -20.96 35.19
CA ALA A 102 -12.32 -20.87 36.24
C ALA A 102 -11.88 -20.18 37.56
N ALA A 103 -10.83 -19.35 37.52
CA ALA A 103 -10.21 -18.78 38.74
C ALA A 103 -10.42 -17.27 38.96
N GLU A 104 -10.93 -16.52 37.98
CA GLU A 104 -10.95 -15.05 37.99
C GLU A 104 -12.30 -14.42 38.43
N PHE A 105 -13.12 -15.16 39.18
CA PHE A 105 -14.35 -14.64 39.80
C PHE A 105 -14.27 -14.74 41.34
N ASP A 106 -13.49 -13.84 41.95
CA ASP A 106 -13.58 -13.52 43.38
C ASP A 106 -14.60 -12.39 43.60
N PRO A 107 -15.69 -12.59 44.35
CA PRO A 107 -16.68 -11.54 44.66
C PRO A 107 -16.16 -10.38 45.54
N GLY A 108 -14.89 -10.39 45.98
CA GLY A 108 -14.37 -9.50 47.02
C GLY A 108 -14.31 -8.00 46.72
N GLU A 109 -14.30 -7.56 45.45
CA GLU A 109 -14.08 -6.13 45.13
C GLU A 109 -15.31 -5.24 45.32
N GLN A 110 -16.53 -5.70 44.97
CA GLN A 110 -17.74 -4.88 45.14
C GLN A 110 -18.00 -4.54 46.62
N ALA A 111 -17.75 -5.49 47.52
CA ALA A 111 -17.87 -5.29 48.97
C ALA A 111 -16.90 -4.24 49.55
N ARG A 112 -15.81 -3.90 48.83
CA ARG A 112 -14.86 -2.84 49.24
C ARG A 112 -15.30 -1.44 48.82
N MET A 113 -16.06 -1.29 47.73
CA MET A 113 -16.57 0.03 47.32
C MET A 113 -17.78 0.48 48.15
N GLU A 114 -18.70 -0.42 48.51
CA GLU A 114 -19.88 -0.06 49.34
C GLU A 114 -19.50 0.41 50.75
N ALA A 115 -18.37 -0.08 51.30
CA ALA A 115 -17.87 0.30 52.61
C ALA A 115 -17.42 1.78 52.73
N ALA A 116 -17.24 2.49 51.61
CA ALA A 116 -16.66 3.83 51.59
C ALA A 116 -17.65 4.98 51.87
N PHE A 117 -18.97 4.73 51.88
CA PHE A 117 -20.00 5.79 51.89
C PHE A 117 -20.99 5.76 53.08
N ALA A 118 -20.78 4.92 54.10
CA ALA A 118 -21.72 4.76 55.22
C ALA A 118 -21.42 5.68 56.43
N GLY A 119 -22.28 6.68 56.65
CA GLY A 119 -22.33 7.47 57.90
C GLY A 119 -23.08 6.76 59.05
N PRO A 120 -22.94 7.20 60.32
CA PRO A 120 -23.23 6.35 61.47
C PRO A 120 -24.65 6.42 62.09
N GLN A 121 -25.14 5.23 62.49
CA GLN A 121 -26.06 4.89 63.61
C GLN A 121 -27.59 5.16 63.54
N GLY A 122 -28.36 4.09 63.81
CA GLY A 122 -29.81 4.09 64.10
C GLY A 122 -30.43 2.68 64.01
N PRO A 123 -30.93 2.03 65.10
CA PRO A 123 -31.27 0.59 65.07
C PRO A 123 -32.78 0.24 65.21
N MET A 124 -33.20 -0.91 64.63
CA MET A 124 -34.08 -1.99 65.19
C MET A 124 -34.90 -2.76 64.13
N MET A 125 -34.83 -4.12 64.15
CA MET A 125 -35.89 -5.11 63.77
C MET A 125 -36.44 -5.16 62.31
N ASN A 126 -36.79 -6.31 61.69
CA ASN A 126 -36.60 -7.74 62.03
C ASN A 126 -36.59 -8.65 60.75
N ASN A 127 -36.25 -9.93 60.92
CA ASN A 127 -35.95 -10.96 59.89
C ASN A 127 -37.05 -11.35 58.88
N ALA A 128 -36.60 -11.83 57.70
CA ALA A 128 -37.13 -13.04 57.03
C ALA A 128 -36.10 -13.73 56.09
N SER A 129 -35.33 -14.68 56.63
CA SER A 129 -34.69 -15.85 55.97
C SER A 129 -34.04 -15.74 54.56
N GLY A 130 -32.71 -15.89 54.51
CA GLY A 130 -31.95 -16.33 53.32
C GLY A 130 -30.93 -17.41 53.70
N PHE A 131 -30.50 -18.24 52.72
CA PHE A 131 -29.46 -19.27 52.92
C PHE A 131 -28.08 -18.65 53.15
N THR A 132 -27.26 -19.22 54.04
CA THR A 132 -25.91 -18.71 54.34
C THR A 132 -24.80 -19.46 53.58
N PRO A 133 -23.66 -18.80 53.24
CA PRO A 133 -22.51 -19.47 52.62
C PRO A 133 -21.91 -20.61 53.47
N ALA A 134 -22.07 -20.54 54.79
CA ALA A 134 -21.62 -21.60 55.71
C ALA A 134 -22.43 -22.90 55.58
N GLU A 135 -23.70 -22.82 55.18
CA GLU A 135 -24.54 -23.99 54.90
C GLU A 135 -24.18 -24.62 53.55
N PHE A 136 -23.86 -23.81 52.54
CA PHE A 136 -23.36 -24.29 51.25
C PHE A 136 -22.02 -25.03 51.40
N ALA A 137 -21.09 -24.49 52.19
CA ALA A 137 -19.80 -25.13 52.49
C ALA A 137 -19.95 -26.50 53.18
N ARG A 138 -20.98 -26.69 54.01
CA ARG A 138 -21.28 -27.99 54.63
C ARG A 138 -21.83 -29.03 53.65
N PHE A 139 -22.54 -28.60 52.61
CA PHE A 139 -23.12 -29.52 51.62
C PHE A 139 -22.05 -30.22 50.75
N GLN A 140 -20.97 -29.52 50.38
CA GLN A 140 -19.87 -30.13 49.60
C GLN A 140 -19.05 -31.17 50.37
N GLN A 141 -18.98 -31.09 51.71
CA GLN A 141 -18.09 -31.96 52.51
C GLN A 141 -18.64 -33.36 52.83
N GLN A 142 -19.90 -33.67 52.52
CA GLN A 142 -20.50 -34.98 52.86
C GLN A 142 -20.34 -36.10 51.83
N SER A 143 -19.70 -35.85 50.68
CA SER A 143 -19.70 -36.77 49.54
C SER A 143 -18.33 -37.33 49.11
N ARG A 144 -17.43 -37.65 50.04
CA ARG A 144 -16.19 -38.43 49.72
C ARG A 144 -15.51 -39.12 50.94
N ALA A 145 -15.91 -40.37 51.23
CA ALA A 145 -15.11 -41.35 51.98
C ALA A 145 -15.66 -42.78 51.74
N GLY A 146 -14.82 -43.77 51.42
CA GLY A 146 -15.26 -45.17 51.22
C GLY A 146 -14.38 -46.02 50.28
N VAL A 147 -13.34 -46.64 50.84
CA VAL A 147 -12.48 -47.71 50.28
C VAL A 147 -12.62 -48.92 51.28
N PRO A 148 -12.18 -50.19 51.10
CA PRO A 148 -11.14 -50.70 50.16
C PRO A 148 -11.25 -52.17 49.62
N GLN A 149 -10.28 -52.56 48.74
CA GLN A 149 -9.63 -53.91 48.59
C GLN A 149 -10.52 -55.16 48.25
N THR A 150 -10.10 -56.28 47.62
CA THR A 150 -8.84 -56.89 47.09
C THR A 150 -9.24 -58.00 46.05
N ALA A 151 -8.43 -58.75 45.27
CA ALA A 151 -6.99 -58.91 44.99
C ALA A 151 -6.77 -59.63 43.61
N ASN A 152 -5.51 -59.81 43.18
CA ASN A 152 -5.00 -60.71 42.12
C ASN A 152 -4.37 -61.99 42.78
N PRO A 153 -4.04 -63.14 42.10
CA PRO A 153 -3.21 -63.23 40.87
C PRO A 153 -3.36 -64.49 39.94
N VAL A 154 -2.46 -64.61 38.93
CA VAL A 154 -1.72 -65.79 38.39
C VAL A 154 -1.47 -65.68 36.86
N THR A 155 -0.48 -66.42 36.33
CA THR A 155 0.34 -66.10 35.12
C THR A 155 0.39 -67.19 34.03
N SER A 156 0.60 -66.79 32.76
CA SER A 156 1.43 -67.53 31.76
C SER A 156 1.66 -66.71 30.47
N GLY A 157 2.69 -67.05 29.68
CA GLY A 157 3.08 -66.36 28.42
C GLY A 157 2.92 -67.21 27.15
N PRO A 158 3.81 -67.11 26.14
CA PRO A 158 3.73 -66.06 25.13
C PRO A 158 3.81 -66.54 23.65
N SER A 159 3.53 -65.62 22.69
CA SER A 159 3.86 -65.75 21.24
C SER A 159 3.07 -66.83 20.45
N PRO A 160 3.16 -66.95 19.10
CA PRO A 160 4.06 -66.29 18.14
C PRO A 160 3.41 -65.72 16.84
N MET A 161 4.26 -65.21 15.94
CA MET A 161 3.95 -65.04 14.51
C MET A 161 4.07 -66.36 13.73
N MET A 162 3.32 -66.48 12.62
CA MET A 162 3.56 -67.34 11.45
C MET A 162 2.85 -66.68 10.23
N GLY A 163 3.26 -66.84 8.97
CA GLY A 163 4.47 -67.51 8.48
C GLY A 163 4.24 -68.37 7.22
N GLY A 164 4.23 -67.76 6.02
CA GLY A 164 4.29 -68.48 4.72
C GLY A 164 3.14 -68.22 3.74
N TYR A 165 3.23 -68.60 2.45
CA TYR A 165 4.40 -69.17 1.75
C TYR A 165 4.25 -69.06 0.18
N GLN A 166 5.34 -68.65 -0.50
CA GLN A 166 5.71 -68.92 -1.92
C GLN A 166 4.88 -68.43 -3.15
N ARG A 167 5.59 -68.47 -4.31
CA ARG A 167 5.20 -68.10 -5.68
C ARG A 167 4.80 -69.33 -6.54
N PRO A 168 4.24 -69.12 -7.75
CA PRO A 168 4.96 -69.44 -9.02
C PRO A 168 5.34 -68.15 -9.82
N MET A 169 6.42 -68.02 -10.61
CA MET A 169 6.88 -68.75 -11.82
C MET A 169 5.86 -68.65 -12.97
N GLY A 170 6.15 -68.22 -14.21
CA GLY A 170 7.33 -67.69 -14.93
C GLY A 170 6.87 -67.36 -16.39
N GLY A 171 7.64 -66.89 -17.39
CA GLY A 171 9.05 -66.54 -17.58
C GLY A 171 9.33 -66.37 -19.11
N MET A 172 10.55 -65.94 -19.51
CA MET A 172 11.01 -65.71 -20.92
C MET A 172 10.31 -64.54 -21.68
N GLY A 173 10.90 -63.94 -22.73
CA GLY A 173 12.13 -64.29 -23.47
C GLY A 173 12.84 -63.11 -24.16
N TYR A 174 13.84 -63.42 -25.00
CA TYR A 174 14.86 -62.50 -25.56
C TYR A 174 14.64 -62.19 -27.07
N MET A 175 15.43 -61.23 -27.60
CA MET A 175 15.56 -60.83 -29.04
C MET A 175 14.40 -60.01 -29.64
N GLY A 176 14.59 -59.16 -30.66
CA GLY A 176 15.85 -58.69 -31.29
C GLY A 176 15.75 -58.47 -32.82
N MET A 177 16.51 -57.50 -33.35
CA MET A 177 16.76 -57.18 -34.77
C MET A 177 15.62 -56.65 -35.67
N GLY A 178 15.85 -55.47 -36.26
CA GLY A 178 16.30 -55.41 -37.67
C GLY A 178 15.28 -54.98 -38.75
N GLY A 179 15.30 -53.69 -39.11
CA GLY A 179 14.38 -53.08 -40.08
C GLY A 179 14.57 -53.39 -41.57
N MET A 180 13.60 -52.93 -42.38
CA MET A 180 13.70 -52.36 -43.75
C MET A 180 12.29 -51.85 -44.17
N GLY A 181 12.15 -51.04 -45.22
CA GLY A 181 10.86 -50.48 -45.68
C GLY A 181 10.78 -50.27 -47.20
N MET A 182 9.67 -49.72 -47.75
CA MET A 182 9.57 -49.21 -49.15
C MET A 182 8.23 -48.48 -49.49
N MET A 183 8.33 -47.29 -50.11
CA MET A 183 7.51 -46.65 -51.18
C MET A 183 5.96 -46.37 -51.11
N ARG A 184 5.53 -45.38 -51.94
CA ARG A 184 4.15 -44.88 -52.21
C ARG A 184 3.51 -45.48 -53.50
N PRO A 185 2.28 -45.09 -53.93
CA PRO A 185 2.13 -44.04 -54.99
C PRO A 185 0.84 -43.12 -54.96
N THR A 186 0.66 -42.31 -56.03
CA THR A 186 -0.10 -41.04 -56.30
C THR A 186 -1.57 -41.09 -56.81
N TYR A 187 -2.31 -39.94 -56.90
CA TYR A 187 -2.88 -39.29 -58.15
C TYR A 187 -3.71 -37.96 -57.96
N ASN A 188 -4.09 -37.25 -59.06
CA ASN A 188 -4.81 -35.91 -59.21
C ASN A 188 -5.43 -35.78 -60.67
N PRO A 189 -5.88 -34.65 -61.35
CA PRO A 189 -6.11 -33.18 -61.09
C PRO A 189 -7.32 -32.43 -61.83
N MET A 190 -7.35 -31.06 -61.83
CA MET A 190 -7.98 -30.07 -62.81
C MET A 190 -9.52 -29.77 -62.85
N ALA A 191 -10.12 -28.67 -63.44
CA ALA A 191 -9.74 -27.25 -63.77
C ALA A 191 -10.93 -26.40 -64.42
N MET A 192 -10.71 -25.08 -64.75
CA MET A 192 -11.50 -24.09 -65.59
C MET A 192 -12.71 -23.30 -65.00
N GLN A 193 -13.11 -22.06 -65.41
CA GLN A 193 -12.67 -21.09 -66.46
C GLN A 193 -12.85 -19.55 -66.09
N GLN A 194 -12.85 -18.60 -67.07
CA GLN A 194 -12.49 -17.14 -66.97
C GLN A 194 -13.58 -16.17 -67.55
N PRO A 195 -13.47 -14.79 -67.50
CA PRO A 195 -12.88 -13.99 -68.63
C PRO A 195 -12.29 -12.55 -68.36
N MET A 196 -11.38 -12.08 -69.27
CA MET A 196 -11.07 -10.74 -69.89
C MET A 196 -11.52 -9.36 -69.29
N GLU A 197 -10.96 -8.16 -69.64
CA GLU A 197 -9.69 -7.63 -70.26
C GLU A 197 -9.78 -6.08 -70.50
N ALA A 198 -8.71 -5.26 -70.32
CA ALA A 198 -8.46 -3.92 -70.97
C ALA A 198 -7.18 -3.21 -70.44
N ALA A 199 -6.63 -2.19 -71.14
CA ALA A 199 -5.40 -1.45 -70.75
C ALA A 199 -5.29 0.01 -71.27
N THR A 200 -4.51 0.89 -70.60
CA THR A 200 -4.02 2.21 -71.09
C THR A 200 -2.79 2.74 -70.31
N GLN A 201 -2.20 3.87 -70.73
CA GLN A 201 -0.92 4.44 -70.26
C GLN A 201 -1.03 5.77 -69.47
N ASP A 202 0.09 6.14 -68.83
CA ASP A 202 0.73 7.48 -68.71
C ASP A 202 0.89 8.10 -67.30
N LYS A 203 1.73 9.14 -67.21
CA LYS A 203 2.42 9.65 -66.01
C LYS A 203 1.61 10.68 -65.20
N GLY A 204 1.86 10.74 -63.89
CA GLY A 204 1.43 11.86 -63.02
C GLY A 204 2.19 11.91 -61.69
N LYS A 205 2.28 13.11 -61.08
CA LYS A 205 2.89 13.32 -59.75
C LYS A 205 1.84 13.64 -58.68
N GLY A 206 1.85 12.89 -57.58
CA GLY A 206 2.00 13.48 -56.24
C GLY A 206 0.79 13.63 -55.32
N ARG A 207 1.15 13.65 -54.02
CA ARG A 207 0.40 14.01 -52.80
C ARG A 207 -0.38 12.88 -52.09
N MET A 208 -0.44 13.03 -50.76
CA MET A 208 -0.96 12.10 -49.76
C MET A 208 -2.48 11.90 -49.84
N VAL A 209 -2.98 10.75 -49.36
CA VAL A 209 -3.73 10.62 -48.08
C VAL A 209 -4.10 9.14 -47.85
N GLU A 210 -4.11 8.72 -46.57
CA GLU A 210 -4.65 7.48 -45.97
C GLU A 210 -4.14 6.10 -46.48
N LEU A 211 -3.93 5.18 -45.52
CA LEU A 211 -3.77 3.74 -45.72
C LEU A 211 -4.97 3.03 -45.06
N ASP A 212 -5.35 1.88 -45.62
CA ASP A 212 -6.53 1.09 -45.25
C ASP A 212 -6.09 -0.30 -44.75
N ASP A 213 -6.74 -0.79 -43.68
CA ASP A 213 -6.27 -1.90 -42.84
C ASP A 213 -6.38 -3.31 -43.48
N GLN A 214 -6.71 -3.41 -44.78
CA GLN A 214 -7.25 -4.65 -45.36
C GLN A 214 -6.33 -5.43 -46.31
N ASN A 215 -5.00 -5.25 -46.28
CA ASN A 215 -4.13 -6.03 -47.20
C ASN A 215 -2.69 -6.34 -46.71
N TRP A 216 -2.45 -6.41 -45.40
CA TRP A 216 -1.11 -6.63 -44.83
C TRP A 216 -0.49 -8.01 -45.18
N GLU A 217 -1.30 -9.08 -45.14
CA GLU A 217 -0.88 -10.47 -45.39
C GLU A 217 -0.31 -10.70 -46.79
N ALA A 218 -0.72 -9.93 -47.79
CA ALA A 218 -0.26 -10.09 -49.17
C ALA A 218 1.19 -9.65 -49.38
N GLN A 219 1.69 -8.69 -48.57
CA GLN A 219 3.05 -8.15 -48.74
C GLN A 219 4.13 -9.03 -48.09
N PHE A 220 3.79 -9.79 -47.03
CA PHE A 220 4.71 -10.77 -46.45
C PHE A 220 5.02 -11.92 -47.43
N ALA A 221 4.03 -12.37 -48.20
CA ALA A 221 4.16 -13.52 -49.11
C ALA A 221 5.14 -13.29 -50.28
N GLU A 222 5.44 -12.04 -50.68
CA GLU A 222 6.45 -11.77 -51.71
C GLU A 222 7.87 -11.62 -51.15
N MET A 223 8.05 -11.40 -49.83
CA MET A 223 9.37 -11.28 -49.20
C MET A 223 10.02 -12.64 -48.86
N GLU A 224 9.25 -13.71 -48.68
CA GLU A 224 9.74 -15.07 -48.35
C GLU A 224 10.60 -15.76 -49.44
N THR A 225 10.86 -15.12 -50.59
CA THR A 225 11.53 -15.76 -51.75
C THR A 225 12.94 -15.26 -52.08
N ALA A 226 13.56 -14.47 -51.19
CA ALA A 226 14.83 -13.78 -51.42
C ALA A 226 16.07 -14.40 -50.71
N ASP A 227 16.34 -15.69 -50.98
CA ASP A 227 17.68 -16.34 -50.94
C ASP A 227 18.55 -16.27 -49.64
N THR A 228 18.00 -15.90 -48.47
CA THR A 228 18.75 -15.84 -47.19
C THR A 228 19.11 -17.19 -46.57
N GLN A 229 18.28 -18.22 -46.79
CA GLN A 229 18.30 -19.53 -46.09
C GLN A 229 19.61 -20.33 -46.07
N LYS A 230 20.67 -19.90 -46.76
CA LYS A 230 21.98 -20.58 -46.77
C LYS A 230 22.98 -20.05 -45.76
N LEU A 231 22.94 -18.75 -45.43
CA LEU A 231 23.87 -18.16 -44.47
C LEU A 231 23.47 -18.53 -43.04
N ASP A 232 22.16 -18.52 -42.76
CA ASP A 232 21.62 -18.85 -41.44
C ASP A 232 21.95 -20.29 -41.01
N THR A 233 21.98 -21.26 -41.94
CA THR A 233 22.38 -22.64 -41.61
C THR A 233 23.87 -22.77 -41.28
N GLU A 234 24.77 -22.13 -42.03
CA GLU A 234 26.21 -22.20 -41.72
C GLU A 234 26.55 -21.44 -40.43
N ALA A 235 25.80 -20.38 -40.09
CA ALA A 235 25.91 -19.68 -38.82
C ALA A 235 25.38 -20.52 -37.63
N ASN A 236 24.19 -21.12 -37.75
CA ASN A 236 23.63 -21.96 -36.68
C ASN A 236 24.44 -23.26 -36.46
N ASP A 237 24.93 -23.92 -37.52
CA ASP A 237 25.80 -25.09 -37.39
C ASP A 237 27.13 -24.74 -36.67
N ALA A 238 27.65 -23.52 -36.87
CA ALA A 238 28.84 -23.02 -36.16
C ALA A 238 28.54 -22.72 -34.67
N ILE A 239 27.40 -22.10 -34.37
CA ILE A 239 26.96 -21.80 -33.01
C ILE A 239 26.64 -23.09 -32.22
N GLU A 240 26.01 -24.09 -32.84
CA GLU A 240 25.85 -25.41 -32.21
C GLU A 240 27.20 -26.09 -31.96
N ALA A 241 28.17 -25.98 -32.87
CA ALA A 241 29.51 -26.54 -32.65
C ALA A 241 30.22 -25.89 -31.45
N GLU A 242 30.15 -24.56 -31.33
CA GLU A 242 30.74 -23.79 -30.22
C GLU A 242 30.04 -24.11 -28.88
N LEU A 243 28.71 -24.21 -28.88
CA LEU A 243 27.92 -24.66 -27.72
C LEU A 243 28.23 -26.11 -27.29
N ASN A 244 28.46 -27.02 -28.26
CA ASN A 244 28.80 -28.41 -27.96
C ASN A 244 30.21 -28.56 -27.39
N ASP A 245 31.19 -27.73 -27.78
CA ASP A 245 32.53 -27.74 -27.17
C ASP A 245 32.59 -26.94 -25.85
N LEU A 246 31.68 -26.00 -25.63
CA LEU A 246 31.35 -25.46 -24.29
C LEU A 246 30.82 -26.57 -23.35
N ASP A 247 29.79 -27.32 -23.75
CA ASP A 247 29.22 -28.41 -22.93
C ASP A 247 30.23 -29.55 -22.65
N ARG A 248 31.21 -29.77 -23.56
CA ARG A 248 32.31 -30.72 -23.37
C ARG A 248 33.46 -30.19 -22.50
N SER A 249 33.63 -28.88 -22.38
CA SER A 249 34.71 -28.29 -21.56
C SER A 249 34.32 -28.10 -20.10
N VAL A 250 33.04 -28.26 -19.74
CA VAL A 250 32.58 -28.39 -18.35
C VAL A 250 33.01 -29.75 -17.77
N PRO A 251 33.81 -29.80 -16.69
CA PRO A 251 34.21 -31.07 -16.07
C PRO A 251 33.01 -31.79 -15.41
N THR A 252 32.64 -32.97 -15.92
CA THR A 252 31.54 -33.78 -15.39
C THR A 252 31.93 -34.57 -14.13
N SER A 253 32.30 -33.84 -13.07
CA SER A 253 32.50 -34.35 -11.71
C SER A 253 31.56 -33.66 -10.70
N SER A 254 31.10 -34.39 -9.68
CA SER A 254 29.97 -33.98 -8.84
C SER A 254 30.35 -33.08 -7.65
N THR A 255 30.29 -31.75 -7.82
CA THR A 255 30.74 -30.76 -6.81
C THR A 255 29.72 -29.64 -6.50
N SER A 256 28.42 -29.94 -6.49
CA SER A 256 27.32 -28.97 -6.20
C SER A 256 27.24 -28.43 -4.75
N LYS A 257 28.38 -28.35 -4.06
CA LYS A 257 28.55 -27.83 -2.69
C LYS A 257 29.73 -26.88 -2.59
N GLU A 258 30.85 -27.22 -3.22
CA GLU A 258 32.08 -26.43 -3.13
C GLU A 258 31.88 -25.08 -3.84
N ASP A 259 31.25 -25.06 -5.01
CA ASP A 259 30.82 -23.82 -5.70
C ASP A 259 29.87 -22.95 -4.84
N HIS A 260 29.03 -23.58 -4.00
CA HIS A 260 28.09 -22.88 -3.13
C HIS A 260 28.75 -22.32 -1.87
N GLU A 261 29.70 -23.05 -1.27
CA GLU A 261 30.51 -22.54 -0.16
C GLU A 261 31.45 -21.43 -0.62
N VAL A 262 31.99 -21.49 -1.85
CA VAL A 262 32.71 -20.38 -2.49
C VAL A 262 31.79 -19.16 -2.67
N PHE A 263 30.58 -19.34 -3.23
CA PHE A 263 29.60 -18.26 -3.41
C PHE A 263 29.22 -17.57 -2.08
N GLU A 264 28.91 -18.34 -1.03
CA GLU A 264 28.57 -17.79 0.30
C GLU A 264 29.75 -17.09 0.97
N ASN A 265 30.98 -17.59 0.79
CA ASN A 265 32.19 -16.95 1.31
C ASN A 265 32.53 -15.65 0.57
N ILE A 266 32.24 -15.53 -0.73
CA ILE A 266 32.33 -14.28 -1.49
C ILE A 266 31.26 -13.30 -0.99
N TRP A 267 30.00 -13.74 -0.86
CA TRP A 267 28.90 -12.86 -0.41
C TRP A 267 29.17 -12.24 0.98
N ARG A 268 29.70 -13.02 1.93
CA ARG A 268 30.10 -12.50 3.26
C ARG A 268 31.20 -11.43 3.20
N LYS A 269 32.09 -11.49 2.20
CA LYS A 269 33.13 -10.46 1.98
C LYS A 269 32.53 -9.20 1.36
N VAL A 270 31.63 -9.33 0.38
CA VAL A 270 30.89 -8.18 -0.20
C VAL A 270 30.07 -7.46 0.89
N GLN A 271 29.42 -8.21 1.80
CA GLN A 271 28.75 -7.61 2.95
C GLN A 271 29.72 -6.89 3.89
N ALA A 272 30.92 -7.43 4.13
CA ALA A 272 31.94 -6.78 4.95
C ALA A 272 32.53 -5.52 4.30
N GLU A 273 32.69 -5.49 2.97
CA GLU A 273 33.14 -4.31 2.22
C GLU A 273 32.05 -3.23 2.15
N THR A 274 30.79 -3.63 2.00
CA THR A 274 29.62 -2.74 2.09
C THR A 274 29.51 -2.13 3.50
N GLU A 275 29.72 -2.93 4.55
CA GLU A 275 29.69 -2.46 5.94
C GLU A 275 30.94 -1.66 6.33
N ALA A 276 32.10 -1.93 5.74
CA ALA A 276 33.29 -1.07 5.86
C ALA A 276 33.06 0.30 5.19
N SER A 277 32.45 0.30 4.00
CA SER A 277 32.07 1.53 3.29
C SER A 277 31.02 2.33 4.07
N ARG A 278 30.04 1.65 4.67
CA ARG A 278 29.06 2.28 5.57
C ARG A 278 29.73 2.85 6.82
N LYS A 279 30.70 2.15 7.42
CA LYS A 279 31.48 2.65 8.57
C LYS A 279 32.34 3.86 8.22
N LEU A 280 32.95 3.91 7.05
CA LEU A 280 33.70 5.10 6.60
C LEU A 280 32.77 6.32 6.43
N ALA A 281 31.53 6.11 5.99
CA ALA A 281 30.50 7.15 5.96
C ALA A 281 29.93 7.50 7.36
N GLU A 282 29.97 6.57 8.32
CA GLU A 282 29.61 6.81 9.73
C GLU A 282 30.74 7.54 10.50
N GLU A 283 32.02 7.24 10.24
CA GLU A 283 33.19 7.85 10.90
C GLU A 283 33.37 9.34 10.52
N ASP A 284 32.99 9.74 9.29
CA ASP A 284 32.96 11.17 8.88
C ASP A 284 31.78 11.95 9.55
N THR A 285 30.97 11.28 10.39
CA THR A 285 29.90 11.90 11.19
C THR A 285 30.22 12.02 12.70
N ASP A 286 31.49 11.89 13.10
CA ASP A 286 31.93 12.07 14.50
C ASP A 286 31.93 13.57 14.92
N PHE A 287 30.73 14.14 14.93
CA PHE A 287 30.42 15.53 15.24
C PHE A 287 30.62 15.74 16.75
N ASN A 288 31.84 16.11 17.15
CA ASN A 288 32.22 16.27 18.56
C ASN A 288 31.44 17.42 19.25
N ILE A 289 30.28 17.07 19.81
CA ILE A 289 29.27 17.94 20.43
C ILE A 289 29.81 18.80 21.60
N ASN A 290 30.96 18.47 22.19
CA ASN A 290 31.43 19.10 23.43
C ASN A 290 32.22 20.40 23.25
N ASP A 291 32.93 20.60 22.14
CA ASP A 291 33.99 21.64 22.06
C ASP A 291 33.56 23.03 21.57
N ASN A 292 32.27 23.26 21.28
CA ASN A 292 31.77 24.57 20.79
C ASN A 292 30.52 25.11 21.51
N LEU A 293 30.27 24.72 22.75
CA LEU A 293 29.21 25.31 23.59
C LEU A 293 29.64 26.65 24.24
N HIS A 294 29.81 27.67 23.40
CA HIS A 294 29.84 29.07 23.80
C HIS A 294 28.60 29.80 23.28
N MET A 295 27.52 29.73 24.07
CA MET A 295 26.29 30.50 23.89
C MET A 295 26.61 32.00 24.03
N GLY A 296 26.85 32.69 22.91
CA GLY A 296 27.51 34.00 22.96
C GLY A 296 27.32 34.96 21.79
N ASP A 297 26.61 34.63 20.71
CA ASP A 297 26.11 35.63 19.76
C ASP A 297 24.78 35.19 19.12
N LEU A 298 23.77 36.05 19.20
CA LEU A 298 22.42 35.83 18.66
C LEU A 298 22.10 36.83 17.53
N GLY A 299 23.13 37.27 16.80
CA GLY A 299 23.01 38.18 15.65
C GLY A 299 22.77 37.52 14.28
N GLU A 300 23.12 36.25 14.08
CA GLU A 300 23.18 35.62 12.73
C GLU A 300 21.92 34.81 12.31
N TRP A 301 20.72 35.19 12.79
CA TRP A 301 19.47 34.52 12.43
C TRP A 301 18.72 35.11 11.22
N ASP A 302 19.40 35.94 10.43
CA ASP A 302 18.90 36.51 9.15
C ASP A 302 19.34 35.69 7.90
N SER A 303 20.00 34.53 8.09
CA SER A 303 20.50 33.66 7.00
C SER A 303 19.94 32.24 7.08
N PHE A 304 18.74 32.04 6.53
CA PHE A 304 18.05 30.74 6.45
C PHE A 304 18.77 29.72 5.53
N ASP A 305 19.71 30.17 4.71
CA ASP A 305 20.56 29.32 3.83
C ASP A 305 21.50 28.37 4.60
N SER A 306 21.67 28.59 5.91
CA SER A 306 22.54 27.81 6.78
C SER A 306 22.05 26.39 7.09
N LEU A 307 20.78 26.07 6.82
CA LEU A 307 20.22 24.72 6.95
C LEU A 307 20.50 23.80 5.75
N ASN A 308 21.19 24.29 4.71
CA ASN A 308 21.65 23.45 3.61
C ASN A 308 22.77 22.51 4.11
N THR A 309 22.45 21.22 4.25
CA THR A 309 23.46 20.15 4.20
C THR A 309 24.23 20.30 2.89
N ARG A 310 25.48 20.75 2.96
CA ARG A 310 26.28 21.09 1.78
C ARG A 310 26.55 19.83 0.96
N PHE A 311 25.83 19.68 -0.14
CA PHE A 311 26.13 18.71 -1.19
C PHE A 311 27.48 19.06 -1.85
N ARG A 312 28.57 18.62 -1.21
CA ARG A 312 29.85 18.47 -1.89
C ARG A 312 29.72 17.39 -2.96
N ASP A 313 30.62 17.46 -3.93
CA ASP A 313 30.91 16.34 -4.83
C ASP A 313 31.18 15.04 -4.05
N PRO A 314 30.79 13.88 -4.60
CA PRO A 314 30.77 12.64 -3.84
C PRO A 314 32.17 12.28 -3.35
N GLN A 315 32.38 12.28 -2.03
CA GLN A 315 33.66 11.92 -1.41
C GLN A 315 33.88 10.41 -1.48
N LEU A 316 34.17 9.89 -2.68
CA LEU A 316 34.38 8.46 -2.92
C LEU A 316 35.73 7.94 -2.38
N GLY A 317 36.61 8.81 -1.91
CA GLY A 317 37.96 8.44 -1.44
C GLY A 317 38.95 8.15 -2.58
N ASP A 318 40.15 7.70 -2.22
CA ASP A 318 41.20 7.37 -3.19
C ASP A 318 40.92 6.08 -3.99
N TYR A 319 41.66 5.88 -5.07
CA TYR A 319 41.57 4.67 -5.88
C TYR A 319 42.09 3.45 -5.10
N MET A 320 41.23 2.43 -4.95
CA MET A 320 41.59 1.15 -4.35
C MET A 320 42.24 0.26 -5.40
N PHE A 321 43.47 -0.19 -5.14
CA PHE A 321 44.23 -1.08 -6.02
C PHE A 321 44.09 -2.54 -5.60
N GLU A 322 44.06 -3.46 -6.56
CA GLU A 322 44.13 -4.89 -6.28
C GLU A 322 45.49 -5.27 -5.68
N GLU A 323 45.48 -6.03 -4.57
CA GLU A 323 46.68 -6.34 -3.79
C GLU A 323 47.70 -7.20 -4.58
N GLU A 324 47.20 -8.16 -5.35
CA GLU A 324 47.96 -9.20 -6.07
C GLU A 324 47.91 -9.02 -7.60
N ASN A 325 48.28 -7.83 -8.07
CA ASN A 325 48.24 -7.49 -9.50
C ASN A 325 49.34 -8.20 -10.34
N VAL A 326 48.94 -9.09 -11.25
CA VAL A 326 49.83 -9.89 -12.12
C VAL A 326 50.68 -9.09 -13.10
N PHE A 327 50.24 -7.88 -13.52
CA PHE A 327 50.97 -7.04 -14.48
C PHE A 327 52.07 -6.20 -13.81
N ARG A 328 52.16 -6.19 -12.47
CA ARG A 328 53.12 -5.40 -11.68
C ARG A 328 54.58 -5.64 -12.09
N ASN A 329 54.92 -6.82 -12.59
CA ASN A 329 56.27 -7.16 -13.06
C ASN A 329 56.50 -7.00 -14.58
N VAL A 330 55.46 -6.71 -15.38
CA VAL A 330 55.56 -6.51 -16.85
C VAL A 330 56.30 -5.22 -17.18
N ASN A 331 57.19 -5.24 -18.18
CA ASN A 331 58.03 -4.08 -18.53
C ASN A 331 57.24 -2.85 -18.97
N ASN A 332 56.25 -3.02 -19.87
CA ASN A 332 55.34 -1.96 -20.29
C ASN A 332 53.88 -2.41 -20.13
N PRO A 333 53.30 -2.30 -18.92
CA PRO A 333 51.95 -2.80 -18.67
C PRO A 333 50.86 -1.93 -19.32
N PHE A 334 51.14 -0.65 -19.59
CA PHE A 334 50.21 0.22 -20.32
C PHE A 334 49.96 -0.27 -21.75
N GLU A 335 51.02 -0.64 -22.47
CA GLU A 335 50.92 -1.14 -23.85
C GLU A 335 50.20 -2.48 -23.95
N GLU A 336 50.39 -3.39 -22.98
CA GLU A 336 49.62 -4.64 -22.92
C GLU A 336 48.14 -4.37 -22.57
N GLY A 337 47.83 -3.40 -21.72
CA GLY A 337 46.44 -2.97 -21.46
C GLY A 337 45.76 -2.38 -22.69
N VAL A 338 46.44 -1.50 -23.42
CA VAL A 338 45.96 -0.95 -24.72
C VAL A 338 45.70 -2.08 -25.72
N LYS A 339 46.61 -3.05 -25.80
CA LYS A 339 46.48 -4.21 -26.67
C LYS A 339 45.27 -5.07 -26.31
N ILE A 340 45.07 -5.41 -25.02
CA ILE A 340 43.91 -6.19 -24.55
C ILE A 340 42.59 -5.48 -24.94
N MET A 341 42.48 -4.16 -24.76
CA MET A 341 41.28 -3.43 -25.18
C MET A 341 41.07 -3.44 -26.70
N ARG A 342 42.12 -3.24 -27.51
CA ARG A 342 42.01 -3.25 -28.99
C ARG A 342 41.70 -4.63 -29.55
N GLU A 343 42.21 -5.69 -28.93
CA GLU A 343 41.96 -7.08 -29.32
C GLU A 343 40.60 -7.62 -28.80
N GLY A 344 39.80 -6.79 -28.12
CA GLY A 344 38.50 -7.18 -27.56
C GLY A 344 38.59 -8.17 -26.39
N GLY A 345 39.76 -8.25 -25.74
CA GLY A 345 40.03 -9.17 -24.64
C GLY A 345 39.39 -8.77 -23.31
N ASN A 346 39.64 -9.57 -22.28
CA ASN A 346 38.98 -9.40 -20.97
C ASN A 346 39.25 -8.01 -20.34
N LEU A 347 38.18 -7.24 -20.10
CA LEU A 347 38.25 -5.89 -19.53
C LEU A 347 38.86 -5.84 -18.12
N SER A 348 38.74 -6.93 -17.35
CA SER A 348 39.35 -7.04 -16.01
C SER A 348 40.87 -7.23 -16.10
N LEU A 349 41.37 -7.94 -17.11
CA LEU A 349 42.81 -8.00 -17.39
C LEU A 349 43.34 -6.65 -17.90
N ALA A 350 42.58 -5.94 -18.73
CA ALA A 350 42.95 -4.58 -19.17
C ALA A 350 43.04 -3.61 -17.98
N ALA A 351 42.05 -3.63 -17.08
CA ALA A 351 42.06 -2.82 -15.86
C ALA A 351 43.30 -3.12 -14.99
N LEU A 352 43.60 -4.38 -14.70
CA LEU A 352 44.81 -4.77 -13.95
C LEU A 352 46.10 -4.29 -14.64
N ALA A 353 46.17 -4.32 -15.97
CA ALA A 353 47.32 -3.82 -16.73
C ALA A 353 47.47 -2.28 -16.60
N PHE A 354 46.37 -1.53 -16.62
CA PHE A 354 46.42 -0.08 -16.39
C PHE A 354 46.70 0.30 -14.93
N GLU A 355 46.19 -0.45 -13.95
CA GLU A 355 46.57 -0.33 -12.54
C GLU A 355 48.08 -0.49 -12.36
N ALA A 356 48.68 -1.53 -12.95
CA ALA A 356 50.12 -1.76 -12.91
C ALA A 356 50.93 -0.66 -13.62
N ALA A 357 50.34 0.05 -14.57
CA ALA A 357 50.95 1.23 -15.20
C ALA A 357 50.94 2.44 -14.25
N VAL A 358 49.79 2.79 -13.66
CA VAL A 358 49.69 3.94 -12.75
C VAL A 358 50.35 3.69 -11.39
N GLN A 359 50.52 2.44 -10.97
CA GLN A 359 51.38 2.08 -9.82
C GLN A 359 52.87 2.31 -10.10
N LYS A 360 53.31 2.28 -11.36
CA LYS A 360 54.71 2.55 -11.76
C LYS A 360 54.94 4.03 -12.04
N ASP A 361 53.98 4.70 -12.67
CA ASP A 361 53.97 6.14 -12.86
C ASP A 361 52.58 6.72 -12.52
N PRO A 362 52.39 7.22 -11.28
CA PRO A 362 51.14 7.85 -10.88
C PRO A 362 50.77 9.12 -11.66
N GLN A 363 51.69 9.68 -12.46
CA GLN A 363 51.45 10.82 -13.34
C GLN A 363 51.09 10.40 -14.78
N HIS A 364 50.95 9.10 -15.07
CA HIS A 364 50.63 8.61 -16.41
C HIS A 364 49.13 8.79 -16.76
N VAL A 365 48.73 10.04 -17.05
CA VAL A 365 47.35 10.48 -17.36
C VAL A 365 46.57 9.45 -18.19
N GLN A 366 47.12 9.03 -19.35
CA GLN A 366 46.42 8.15 -20.28
C GLN A 366 46.14 6.75 -19.70
N ALA A 367 46.93 6.30 -18.71
CA ALA A 367 46.68 5.03 -18.04
C ALA A 367 45.56 5.18 -17.00
N TRP A 368 45.45 6.31 -16.31
CA TRP A 368 44.29 6.63 -15.46
C TRP A 368 43.00 6.75 -16.29
N THR A 369 43.04 7.46 -17.42
CA THR A 369 41.88 7.57 -18.34
C THR A 369 41.43 6.20 -18.87
N MET A 370 42.37 5.35 -19.31
CA MET A 370 42.03 4.02 -19.82
C MET A 370 41.64 3.02 -18.72
N LEU A 371 42.20 3.13 -17.51
CA LEU A 371 41.73 2.39 -16.32
C LEU A 371 40.28 2.71 -16.00
N GLY A 372 39.94 4.00 -15.95
CA GLY A 372 38.57 4.46 -15.73
C GLY A 372 37.60 3.94 -16.80
N SER A 373 37.98 4.10 -18.08
CA SER A 373 37.19 3.59 -19.22
C SER A 373 37.02 2.07 -19.22
N ALA A 374 38.05 1.32 -18.82
CA ALA A 374 37.98 -0.14 -18.70
C ALA A 374 37.03 -0.56 -17.56
N GLN A 375 37.14 0.03 -16.37
CA GLN A 375 36.25 -0.29 -15.24
C GLN A 375 34.78 0.11 -15.54
N ALA A 376 34.55 1.24 -16.22
CA ALA A 376 33.20 1.63 -16.67
C ALA A 376 32.59 0.63 -17.67
N GLN A 377 33.40 0.08 -18.59
CA GLN A 377 32.93 -0.95 -19.52
C GLN A 377 32.74 -2.33 -18.84
N ASN A 378 33.43 -2.56 -17.71
CA ASN A 378 33.41 -3.77 -16.89
C ASN A 378 32.27 -3.78 -15.84
N GLU A 379 31.33 -2.85 -15.93
CA GLU A 379 30.20 -2.64 -14.99
C GLU A 379 30.63 -2.32 -13.54
N LYS A 380 31.62 -1.43 -13.39
CA LYS A 380 32.16 -0.98 -12.09
C LYS A 380 32.32 0.54 -12.05
N GLU A 381 31.23 1.26 -11.76
CA GLU A 381 31.22 2.72 -11.87
C GLU A 381 32.06 3.43 -10.79
N LEU A 382 32.04 2.99 -9.52
CA LEU A 382 32.81 3.67 -8.47
C LEU A 382 34.33 3.62 -8.68
N PRO A 383 34.95 2.48 -9.08
CA PRO A 383 36.33 2.47 -9.56
C PRO A 383 36.55 3.32 -10.82
N ALA A 384 35.59 3.37 -11.74
CA ALA A 384 35.70 4.20 -12.94
C ALA A 384 35.79 5.69 -12.58
N ILE A 385 34.86 6.20 -11.77
CA ILE A 385 34.83 7.59 -11.29
C ILE A 385 36.17 7.95 -10.63
N ARG A 386 36.61 7.18 -9.63
CA ARG A 386 37.89 7.40 -8.93
C ARG A 386 39.08 7.47 -9.89
N GLY A 387 39.12 6.60 -10.90
CA GLY A 387 40.19 6.56 -11.89
C GLY A 387 40.20 7.78 -12.83
N LEU A 388 39.01 8.21 -13.28
CA LEU A 388 38.84 9.36 -14.16
C LEU A 388 39.10 10.68 -13.41
N GLU A 389 38.65 10.81 -12.16
CA GLU A 389 39.02 11.92 -11.28
C GLU A 389 40.54 11.99 -11.09
N GLN A 390 41.21 10.85 -10.90
CA GLN A 390 42.65 10.82 -10.73
C GLN A 390 43.41 11.24 -12.00
N ALA A 391 42.88 10.92 -13.20
CA ALA A 391 43.39 11.48 -14.45
C ALA A 391 43.29 13.01 -14.47
N LEU A 392 42.15 13.57 -14.03
CA LEU A 392 41.91 15.02 -13.99
C LEU A 392 42.67 15.77 -12.89
N LYS A 393 43.13 15.09 -11.83
CA LYS A 393 44.10 15.66 -10.87
C LYS A 393 45.48 15.86 -11.50
N VAL A 394 45.83 15.13 -12.57
CA VAL A 394 47.14 15.22 -13.26
C VAL A 394 47.05 16.07 -14.54
N ASP A 395 46.05 15.84 -15.40
CA ASP A 395 45.71 16.68 -16.55
C ASP A 395 44.29 17.24 -16.39
N PRO A 396 44.13 18.46 -15.84
CA PRO A 396 42.82 19.05 -15.59
C PRO A 396 42.03 19.43 -16.86
N ASN A 397 42.58 19.18 -18.05
CA ASN A 397 41.97 19.46 -19.36
C ASN A 397 41.73 18.18 -20.19
N ASN A 398 41.87 16.98 -19.60
CA ASN A 398 41.74 15.73 -20.33
C ASN A 398 40.30 15.50 -20.83
N LEU A 399 40.05 15.68 -22.14
CA LEU A 399 38.71 15.61 -22.73
C LEU A 399 38.07 14.23 -22.59
N ASP A 400 38.84 13.16 -22.78
CA ASP A 400 38.36 11.78 -22.66
C ASP A 400 37.92 11.48 -21.21
N ALA A 401 38.74 11.88 -20.22
CA ALA A 401 38.40 11.70 -18.81
C ALA A 401 37.20 12.57 -18.38
N LEU A 402 37.09 13.82 -18.87
CA LEU A 402 35.93 14.68 -18.61
C LEU A 402 34.62 14.08 -19.19
N MET A 403 34.62 13.60 -20.44
CA MET A 403 33.42 13.01 -21.04
C MET A 403 33.06 11.65 -20.38
N GLY A 404 34.05 10.82 -20.10
CA GLY A 404 33.86 9.57 -19.35
C GLY A 404 33.28 9.82 -17.95
N LEU A 405 33.81 10.82 -17.24
CA LEU A 405 33.38 11.14 -15.88
C LEU A 405 31.96 11.72 -15.83
N ALA A 406 31.59 12.57 -16.80
CA ALA A 406 30.22 13.06 -16.93
C ALA A 406 29.22 11.90 -17.11
N VAL A 407 29.55 10.92 -17.97
CA VAL A 407 28.77 9.69 -18.15
C VAL A 407 28.68 8.88 -16.86
N SER A 408 29.80 8.64 -16.18
CA SER A 408 29.82 7.85 -14.94
C SER A 408 29.02 8.52 -13.81
N TYR A 409 29.05 9.85 -13.73
CA TYR A 409 28.20 10.61 -12.82
C TYR A 409 26.71 10.53 -13.19
N THR A 410 26.36 10.58 -14.48
CA THR A 410 24.98 10.36 -14.93
C THR A 410 24.45 8.98 -14.57
N ASN A 411 25.28 7.93 -14.66
CA ASN A 411 24.87 6.57 -14.28
C ASN A 411 24.55 6.47 -12.78
N GLU A 412 25.38 7.02 -11.89
CA GLU A 412 25.10 7.07 -10.45
C GLU A 412 24.14 8.21 -10.02
N GLY A 413 23.55 8.94 -10.98
CA GLY A 413 22.57 10.01 -10.74
C GLY A 413 23.14 11.33 -10.20
N TYR A 414 24.45 11.54 -10.22
CA TYR A 414 25.11 12.78 -9.79
C TYR A 414 24.99 13.91 -10.85
N ASP A 415 23.77 14.17 -11.32
CA ASP A 415 23.46 15.02 -12.48
C ASP A 415 24.11 16.41 -12.42
N SER A 416 24.04 17.10 -11.28
CA SER A 416 24.64 18.44 -11.11
C SER A 416 26.19 18.44 -11.24
N THR A 417 26.83 17.32 -10.96
CA THR A 417 28.29 17.14 -11.17
C THR A 417 28.57 16.72 -12.61
N ALA A 418 27.72 15.90 -13.23
CA ALA A 418 27.78 15.63 -14.67
C ALA A 418 27.68 16.93 -15.49
N TYR A 419 26.74 17.82 -15.16
CA TYR A 419 26.56 19.11 -15.83
C TYR A 419 27.78 20.04 -15.70
N ARG A 420 28.35 20.17 -14.49
CA ARG A 420 29.62 20.92 -14.27
C ARG A 420 30.78 20.30 -15.07
N THR A 421 30.83 18.98 -15.16
CA THR A 421 31.88 18.25 -15.91
C THR A 421 31.74 18.49 -17.42
N LEU A 422 30.52 18.50 -17.96
CA LEU A 422 30.23 18.84 -19.36
C LEU A 422 30.48 20.31 -19.68
N GLU A 423 30.14 21.26 -18.79
CA GLU A 423 30.47 22.68 -18.97
C GLU A 423 31.99 22.86 -19.11
N ARG A 424 32.76 22.18 -18.24
CA ARG A 424 34.22 22.18 -18.26
C ARG A 424 34.77 21.57 -19.55
N TRP A 425 34.27 20.40 -19.96
CA TRP A 425 34.64 19.74 -21.23
C TRP A 425 34.48 20.69 -22.42
N LEU A 426 33.34 21.40 -22.47
CA LEU A 426 33.05 22.33 -23.55
C LEU A 426 33.97 23.55 -23.53
N SER A 427 34.35 24.07 -22.36
CA SER A 427 35.33 25.17 -22.25
C SER A 427 36.73 24.81 -22.76
N VAL A 428 37.12 23.54 -22.66
CA VAL A 428 38.40 23.04 -23.15
C VAL A 428 38.36 22.79 -24.67
N LYS A 429 37.28 22.15 -25.18
CA LYS A 429 37.17 21.81 -26.61
C LYS A 429 36.70 23.01 -27.48
N TYR A 430 35.85 23.88 -26.93
CA TYR A 430 35.27 25.05 -27.61
C TYR A 430 35.39 26.35 -26.79
N PRO A 431 36.63 26.84 -26.51
CA PRO A 431 36.87 28.08 -25.76
C PRO A 431 36.33 29.36 -26.45
N SER A 432 35.83 29.26 -27.68
CA SER A 432 35.11 30.32 -28.39
C SER A 432 33.63 30.44 -28.00
N ILE A 433 33.06 29.44 -27.32
CA ILE A 433 31.67 29.43 -26.83
C ILE A 433 31.64 29.82 -25.35
N ILE A 434 32.53 29.22 -24.54
CA ILE A 434 32.69 29.53 -23.12
C ILE A 434 34.18 29.63 -22.76
N ASP A 435 34.62 30.81 -22.30
CA ASP A 435 35.98 31.01 -21.73
C ASP A 435 36.11 30.17 -20.46
N PRO A 436 37.17 29.35 -20.29
CA PRO A 436 37.44 28.58 -19.06
C PRO A 436 37.46 29.38 -17.74
N LYS A 437 37.49 30.71 -17.79
CA LYS A 437 37.37 31.59 -16.60
C LYS A 437 35.92 31.89 -16.19
N ASN A 438 34.95 31.56 -17.03
CA ASN A 438 33.52 31.84 -16.84
C ASN A 438 32.71 30.60 -16.43
N LEU A 439 33.39 29.51 -16.06
CA LEU A 439 32.78 28.31 -15.48
C LEU A 439 31.98 28.65 -14.22
N SER A 440 30.88 27.94 -14.00
CA SER A 440 30.03 28.09 -12.81
C SER A 440 30.80 27.67 -11.55
N SER A 441 30.75 28.45 -10.46
CA SER A 441 31.46 28.08 -9.22
C SER A 441 30.60 27.18 -8.32
N ASP A 442 31.26 26.37 -7.49
CA ASP A 442 30.61 25.45 -6.54
C ASP A 442 29.80 26.16 -5.43
N ALA A 443 29.82 27.50 -5.38
CA ALA A 443 29.09 28.32 -4.42
C ALA A 443 27.88 29.07 -5.03
N ASP A 444 27.71 29.08 -6.36
CA ASP A 444 26.70 29.91 -7.06
C ASP A 444 25.36 29.19 -7.27
N LEU A 445 25.20 27.94 -6.79
CA LEU A 445 24.04 27.08 -7.07
C LEU A 445 23.39 26.59 -5.77
N GLY A 446 22.22 27.13 -5.46
CA GLY A 446 21.35 26.67 -4.38
C GLY A 446 20.41 25.54 -4.80
N PHE A 447 19.52 25.16 -3.88
CA PHE A 447 18.51 24.11 -4.05
C PHE A 447 17.62 24.26 -5.32
N THR A 448 17.51 25.47 -5.86
CA THR A 448 16.67 25.81 -7.02
C THR A 448 17.36 25.69 -8.38
N ASP A 449 18.69 25.59 -8.44
CA ASP A 449 19.42 26.11 -9.61
C ASP A 449 19.94 25.01 -10.57
N ARG A 450 19.66 23.73 -10.27
CA ARG A 450 19.94 22.56 -11.15
C ARG A 450 19.45 22.78 -12.59
N GLN A 451 18.22 23.27 -12.75
CA GLN A 451 17.63 23.50 -14.08
C GLN A 451 18.35 24.64 -14.82
N ILE A 452 18.77 25.69 -14.10
CA ILE A 452 19.47 26.84 -14.70
C ILE A 452 20.83 26.40 -15.23
N LEU A 453 21.55 25.53 -14.50
CA LEU A 453 22.79 24.92 -14.98
C LEU A 453 22.54 24.01 -16.19
N HIS A 454 21.53 23.12 -16.13
CA HIS A 454 21.15 22.25 -17.25
C HIS A 454 20.90 23.05 -18.53
N ASP A 455 20.01 24.05 -18.47
CA ASP A 455 19.58 24.83 -19.63
C ASP A 455 20.74 25.63 -20.22
N ARG A 456 21.57 26.24 -19.37
CA ARG A 456 22.81 26.96 -19.74
C ARG A 456 23.80 26.05 -20.48
N VAL A 457 24.08 24.87 -19.95
CA VAL A 457 25.05 23.94 -20.56
C VAL A 457 24.50 23.35 -21.86
N THR A 458 23.22 23.01 -21.88
CA THR A 458 22.52 22.55 -23.10
C THR A 458 22.54 23.61 -24.20
N ASP A 459 22.27 24.89 -23.90
CA ASP A 459 22.38 25.99 -24.86
C ASP A 459 23.80 26.14 -25.44
N PHE A 460 24.85 25.93 -24.64
CA PHE A 460 26.23 25.96 -25.15
C PHE A 460 26.58 24.75 -26.02
N PHE A 461 26.12 23.54 -25.67
CA PHE A 461 26.31 22.35 -26.51
C PHE A 461 25.51 22.44 -27.83
N ILE A 462 24.30 23.03 -27.80
CA ILE A 462 23.53 23.36 -29.01
C ILE A 462 24.29 24.35 -29.90
N GLN A 463 24.93 25.37 -29.32
CA GLN A 463 25.81 26.29 -30.07
C GLN A 463 27.02 25.57 -30.69
N ALA A 464 27.60 24.58 -30.00
CA ALA A 464 28.69 23.76 -30.56
C ALA A 464 28.23 22.90 -31.73
N ALA A 465 27.06 22.26 -31.64
CA ALA A 465 26.46 21.49 -32.73
C ALA A 465 26.14 22.39 -33.95
N GLN A 466 25.67 23.63 -33.71
CA GLN A 466 25.38 24.62 -34.75
C GLN A 466 26.61 25.10 -35.54
N LEU A 467 27.84 24.80 -35.09
CA LEU A 467 29.05 25.06 -35.89
C LEU A 467 29.16 24.16 -37.13
N SER A 468 28.46 23.01 -37.15
CA SER A 468 28.47 22.05 -38.27
C SER A 468 27.05 21.71 -38.77
N PRO A 469 26.29 22.70 -39.29
CA PRO A 469 24.85 22.58 -39.54
C PRO A 469 24.47 21.68 -40.73
N SER A 470 25.45 21.11 -41.45
CA SER A 470 25.24 20.10 -42.50
C SER A 470 25.32 18.65 -41.99
N GLY A 471 25.68 18.42 -40.72
CA GLY A 471 25.90 17.08 -40.16
C GLY A 471 27.21 16.40 -40.61
N GLU A 472 27.63 16.62 -41.86
CA GLU A 472 28.80 15.99 -42.52
C GLU A 472 30.14 16.14 -41.76
N HIS A 473 30.28 17.19 -40.94
CA HIS A 473 31.47 17.46 -40.10
C HIS A 473 31.11 17.67 -38.61
N MET A 474 29.94 17.17 -38.20
CA MET A 474 29.49 17.24 -36.80
C MET A 474 30.42 16.43 -35.88
N ASP A 475 30.69 16.97 -34.71
CA ASP A 475 31.51 16.33 -33.68
C ASP A 475 30.67 15.30 -32.89
N PRO A 476 31.01 13.99 -32.90
CA PRO A 476 30.22 12.98 -32.19
C PRO A 476 30.16 13.21 -30.68
N ASP A 477 31.23 13.70 -30.06
CA ASP A 477 31.28 13.92 -28.60
C ASP A 477 30.32 15.04 -28.17
N VAL A 478 30.07 16.03 -29.03
CA VAL A 478 29.08 17.09 -28.78
C VAL A 478 27.66 16.50 -28.73
N GLN A 479 27.35 15.54 -29.60
CA GLN A 479 26.08 14.82 -29.52
C GLN A 479 26.02 13.85 -28.34
N VAL A 480 27.14 13.22 -27.94
CA VAL A 480 27.18 12.43 -26.70
C VAL A 480 26.88 13.31 -25.49
N GLY A 481 27.45 14.52 -25.41
CA GLY A 481 27.16 15.49 -24.35
C GLY A 481 25.70 15.96 -24.33
N LEU A 482 25.11 16.26 -25.51
CA LEU A 482 23.69 16.57 -25.63
C LEU A 482 22.80 15.39 -25.21
N GLY A 483 23.13 14.18 -25.64
CA GLY A 483 22.41 12.96 -25.28
C GLY A 483 22.43 12.70 -23.77
N VAL A 484 23.57 12.92 -23.11
CA VAL A 484 23.70 12.85 -21.65
C VAL A 484 22.85 13.92 -20.95
N LEU A 485 22.86 15.17 -21.42
CA LEU A 485 22.04 16.25 -20.84
C LEU A 485 20.53 15.94 -20.95
N PHE A 486 20.05 15.57 -22.14
CA PHE A 486 18.65 15.21 -22.35
C PHE A 486 18.24 13.94 -21.59
N TYR A 487 19.14 12.96 -21.43
CA TYR A 487 18.91 11.77 -20.60
C TYR A 487 18.74 12.13 -19.10
N CYS A 488 19.60 13.00 -18.55
CA CYS A 488 19.47 13.51 -17.18
C CYS A 488 18.22 14.39 -16.94
N ALA A 489 17.64 14.94 -18.01
CA ALA A 489 16.39 15.69 -18.02
C ALA A 489 15.15 14.84 -18.40
N GLU A 490 15.32 13.52 -18.56
CA GLU A 490 14.28 12.55 -18.98
C GLU A 490 13.63 12.86 -20.35
N GLU A 491 14.28 13.69 -21.17
CA GLU A 491 13.86 14.01 -22.55
C GLU A 491 14.36 12.93 -23.54
N TYR A 492 14.01 11.67 -23.26
CA TYR A 492 14.63 10.49 -23.89
C TYR A 492 14.58 10.48 -25.42
N ASP A 493 13.50 10.99 -26.05
CA ASP A 493 13.42 11.08 -27.52
C ASP A 493 14.56 11.95 -28.10
N LYS A 494 14.88 13.08 -27.46
CA LYS A 494 16.00 13.94 -27.88
C LYS A 494 17.35 13.26 -27.65
N ALA A 495 17.48 12.49 -26.57
CA ALA A 495 18.69 11.73 -26.29
C ALA A 495 18.89 10.60 -27.32
N VAL A 496 17.82 9.91 -27.75
CA VAL A 496 17.82 8.95 -28.86
C VAL A 496 18.26 9.62 -30.16
N ASP A 497 17.70 10.78 -30.52
CA ASP A 497 18.12 11.56 -31.69
C ASP A 497 19.63 11.89 -31.63
N CYS A 498 20.12 12.36 -30.48
CA CYS A 498 21.53 12.73 -30.30
C CYS A 498 22.47 11.51 -30.43
N PHE A 499 22.20 10.40 -29.74
CA PHE A 499 23.05 9.21 -29.85
C PHE A 499 22.98 8.57 -31.25
N SER A 500 21.83 8.63 -31.92
CA SER A 500 21.67 8.18 -33.32
C SER A 500 22.48 9.06 -34.29
N ALA A 501 22.49 10.38 -34.08
CA ALA A 501 23.31 11.31 -34.87
C ALA A 501 24.81 11.07 -34.66
N ALA A 502 25.24 10.86 -33.40
CA ALA A 502 26.63 10.51 -33.07
C ALA A 502 27.08 9.22 -33.77
N LEU A 503 26.22 8.20 -33.78
CA LEU A 503 26.46 6.93 -34.46
C LEU A 503 26.63 7.13 -35.97
N ALA A 504 25.66 7.76 -36.64
CA ALA A 504 25.68 7.97 -38.09
C ALA A 504 26.90 8.80 -38.56
N SER A 505 27.33 9.78 -37.76
CA SER A 505 28.56 10.55 -38.00
C SER A 505 29.84 9.70 -37.86
N THR A 506 29.85 8.75 -36.92
CA THR A 506 30.99 7.85 -36.70
C THR A 506 31.07 6.75 -37.78
N GLU A 507 29.92 6.21 -38.21
CA GLU A 507 29.82 5.17 -39.25
C GLU A 507 30.16 5.70 -40.66
N SER A 508 29.69 6.90 -41.00
CA SER A 508 29.94 7.54 -42.31
C SER A 508 31.42 7.91 -42.55
N GLY A 509 32.26 7.86 -41.52
CA GLY A 509 33.72 7.88 -41.65
C GLY A 509 34.37 9.26 -41.76
N THR A 510 33.65 10.34 -41.45
CA THR A 510 34.24 11.68 -41.29
C THR A 510 34.89 11.91 -39.92
N SER A 511 34.69 11.00 -38.95
CA SER A 511 35.46 10.93 -37.68
C SER A 511 36.35 9.68 -37.62
N ASN A 512 37.48 9.77 -36.90
CA ASN A 512 38.44 8.67 -36.73
C ASN A 512 38.08 7.66 -35.62
N GLN A 513 37.03 7.89 -34.82
CA GLN A 513 36.71 7.12 -33.59
C GLN A 513 36.02 5.76 -33.84
N ARG A 514 36.47 4.98 -34.84
CA ARG A 514 35.93 3.62 -35.08
C ARG A 514 36.08 2.65 -33.89
N GLU A 515 37.05 2.89 -33.02
CA GLU A 515 37.29 2.09 -31.80
C GLU A 515 36.25 2.35 -30.67
N GLN A 516 35.18 3.13 -30.92
CA GLN A 516 34.16 3.50 -29.90
C GLN A 516 32.70 3.18 -30.25
N LEU A 517 32.37 2.57 -31.41
CA LEU A 517 30.97 2.38 -31.81
C LEU A 517 30.13 1.57 -30.79
N HIS A 518 30.71 0.56 -30.13
CA HIS A 518 30.01 -0.22 -29.11
C HIS A 518 29.51 0.65 -27.95
N LEU A 519 30.25 1.70 -27.58
CA LEU A 519 29.86 2.65 -26.54
C LEU A 519 28.63 3.48 -26.96
N LEU A 520 28.56 3.89 -28.23
CA LEU A 520 27.41 4.64 -28.77
C LEU A 520 26.16 3.75 -28.84
N TRP A 521 26.30 2.52 -29.33
CA TRP A 521 25.22 1.53 -29.36
C TRP A 521 24.66 1.23 -27.96
N ASN A 522 25.51 1.04 -26.95
CA ASN A 522 25.05 0.87 -25.57
C ASN A 522 24.37 2.13 -24.98
N ARG A 523 24.76 3.35 -25.39
CA ARG A 523 24.07 4.59 -24.96
C ARG A 523 22.69 4.72 -25.58
N LEU A 524 22.58 4.40 -26.86
CA LEU A 524 21.30 4.32 -27.57
C LEU A 524 20.39 3.29 -26.89
N GLY A 525 20.89 2.08 -26.63
CA GLY A 525 20.17 1.03 -25.88
C GLY A 525 19.71 1.48 -24.49
N ALA A 526 20.58 2.11 -23.69
CA ALA A 526 20.24 2.59 -22.34
C ALA A 526 19.16 3.67 -22.37
N THR A 527 19.18 4.53 -23.39
CA THR A 527 18.15 5.56 -23.58
C THR A 527 16.82 4.95 -24.04
N LEU A 528 16.86 3.99 -24.98
CA LEU A 528 15.68 3.26 -25.44
C LEU A 528 15.01 2.47 -24.30
N ALA A 529 15.78 1.71 -23.51
CA ALA A 529 15.26 0.94 -22.39
C ALA A 529 14.57 1.84 -21.36
N ASN A 530 15.22 2.94 -20.93
CA ASN A 530 14.65 3.90 -19.98
C ASN A 530 13.41 4.62 -20.53
N SER A 531 13.31 4.83 -21.85
CA SER A 531 12.11 5.37 -22.51
C SER A 531 10.92 4.39 -22.58
N GLY A 532 11.11 3.15 -22.11
CA GLY A 532 10.14 2.05 -22.19
C GLY A 532 10.25 1.20 -23.47
N ARG A 533 11.14 1.56 -24.41
CA ARG A 533 11.37 0.87 -25.69
C ARG A 533 12.41 -0.26 -25.52
N SER A 534 12.17 -1.15 -24.55
CA SER A 534 13.13 -2.21 -24.18
C SER A 534 13.33 -3.27 -25.28
N GLU A 535 12.39 -3.44 -26.22
CA GLU A 535 12.55 -4.32 -27.38
C GLU A 535 13.60 -3.74 -28.37
N GLU A 536 13.47 -2.47 -28.75
CA GLU A 536 14.47 -1.77 -29.59
C GLU A 536 15.83 -1.61 -28.88
N ALA A 537 15.83 -1.55 -27.55
CA ALA A 537 17.06 -1.53 -26.77
C ALA A 537 17.87 -2.83 -26.91
N ILE A 538 17.20 -4.00 -27.00
CA ILE A 538 17.86 -5.29 -27.20
C ILE A 538 18.69 -5.28 -28.48
N GLU A 539 18.11 -4.86 -29.61
CA GLU A 539 18.83 -4.73 -30.88
C GLU A 539 20.08 -3.85 -30.75
N ALA A 540 19.96 -2.72 -30.05
CA ALA A 540 21.08 -1.80 -29.82
C ALA A 540 22.19 -2.41 -28.94
N TYR A 541 21.87 -3.21 -27.93
CA TYR A 541 22.88 -3.95 -27.15
C TYR A 541 23.50 -5.11 -27.93
N GLU A 542 22.73 -5.79 -28.78
CA GLU A 542 23.27 -6.81 -29.68
C GLU A 542 24.28 -6.21 -30.66
N GLN A 543 24.01 -5.03 -31.24
CA GLN A 543 25.04 -4.33 -32.05
C GLN A 543 26.27 -3.94 -31.23
N ALA A 544 26.10 -3.51 -29.97
CA ALA A 544 27.24 -3.23 -29.09
C ALA A 544 28.09 -4.48 -28.81
N LEU A 545 27.46 -5.64 -28.62
CA LEU A 545 28.11 -6.92 -28.34
C LEU A 545 28.70 -7.59 -29.59
N ASN A 546 28.09 -7.39 -30.77
CA ASN A 546 28.65 -7.81 -32.06
C ASN A 546 29.98 -7.09 -32.38
N ILE A 547 30.12 -5.84 -31.92
CA ILE A 547 31.34 -5.04 -32.06
C ILE A 547 32.36 -5.37 -30.95
N ASN A 548 31.90 -5.59 -29.71
CA ASN A 548 32.74 -5.96 -28.58
C ASN A 548 32.07 -7.02 -27.69
N PRO A 549 32.31 -8.32 -27.93
CA PRO A 549 31.63 -9.41 -27.22
C PRO A 549 31.84 -9.43 -25.71
N ASN A 550 32.97 -8.89 -25.24
CA ASN A 550 33.38 -8.81 -23.83
C ASN A 550 32.93 -7.51 -23.13
N PHE A 551 32.05 -6.72 -23.74
CA PHE A 551 31.50 -5.50 -23.14
C PHE A 551 30.46 -5.83 -22.06
N VAL A 552 30.95 -6.12 -20.84
CA VAL A 552 30.16 -6.57 -19.68
C VAL A 552 28.93 -5.69 -19.43
N ARG A 553 29.09 -4.37 -19.49
CA ARG A 553 27.99 -3.40 -19.30
C ARG A 553 26.87 -3.54 -20.34
N ALA A 554 27.17 -3.72 -21.62
CA ALA A 554 26.13 -3.97 -22.63
C ALA A 554 25.40 -5.30 -22.38
N ARG A 555 26.12 -6.33 -21.92
CA ARG A 555 25.52 -7.63 -21.55
C ARG A 555 24.68 -7.55 -20.26
N TYR A 556 25.06 -6.71 -19.30
CA TYR A 556 24.25 -6.38 -18.12
C TYR A 556 22.96 -5.67 -18.52
N ASN A 557 23.05 -4.59 -19.32
CA ASN A 557 21.91 -3.79 -19.75
C ASN A 557 20.94 -4.56 -20.66
N LEU A 558 21.46 -5.47 -21.49
CA LEU A 558 20.67 -6.46 -22.23
C LEU A 558 19.87 -7.36 -21.25
N GLY A 559 20.53 -7.89 -20.22
CA GLY A 559 19.87 -8.66 -19.16
C GLY A 559 18.78 -7.87 -18.41
N VAL A 560 18.99 -6.58 -18.12
CA VAL A 560 17.96 -5.69 -17.54
C VAL A 560 16.79 -5.49 -18.52
N SER A 561 17.07 -5.32 -19.80
CA SER A 561 16.02 -5.14 -20.84
C SER A 561 15.18 -6.41 -21.01
N CYS A 562 15.79 -7.59 -20.92
CA CYS A 562 15.07 -8.86 -20.82
C CYS A 562 14.18 -8.96 -19.57
N ILE A 563 14.62 -8.42 -18.41
CA ILE A 563 13.76 -8.32 -17.21
C ILE A 563 12.56 -7.40 -17.47
N ASN A 564 12.77 -6.24 -18.10
CA ASN A 564 11.71 -5.27 -18.39
C ASN A 564 10.59 -5.84 -19.28
N ILE A 565 10.89 -6.79 -20.16
CA ILE A 565 9.91 -7.50 -21.01
C ILE A 565 9.44 -8.86 -20.45
N GLY A 566 9.93 -9.28 -19.28
CA GLY A 566 9.54 -10.53 -18.60
C GLY A 566 10.27 -11.81 -19.08
N CYS A 567 11.29 -11.67 -19.91
CA CYS A 567 12.17 -12.75 -20.38
C CYS A 567 13.23 -13.13 -19.32
N TYR A 568 12.76 -13.63 -18.18
CA TYR A 568 13.64 -13.97 -17.04
C TYR A 568 14.69 -15.06 -17.32
N PRO A 569 14.42 -16.14 -18.09
CA PRO A 569 15.46 -17.11 -18.45
C PRO A 569 16.61 -16.50 -19.26
N GLU A 570 16.28 -15.67 -20.24
CA GLU A 570 17.21 -14.99 -21.13
C GLU A 570 18.00 -13.93 -20.34
N ALA A 571 17.32 -13.13 -19.51
CA ALA A 571 17.95 -12.23 -18.56
C ALA A 571 18.97 -12.93 -17.66
N ALA A 572 18.61 -14.08 -17.09
CA ALA A 572 19.52 -14.87 -16.26
C ALA A 572 20.75 -15.36 -17.04
N GLN A 573 20.59 -15.76 -18.31
CA GLN A 573 21.72 -16.13 -19.18
C GLN A 573 22.66 -14.95 -19.45
N HIS A 574 22.12 -13.77 -19.80
CA HIS A 574 22.95 -12.59 -20.06
C HIS A 574 23.68 -12.12 -18.79
N LEU A 575 22.99 -12.06 -17.64
CA LEU A 575 23.58 -11.67 -16.35
C LEU A 575 24.63 -12.69 -15.84
N LEU A 576 24.39 -14.00 -16.01
CA LEU A 576 25.40 -15.03 -15.71
C LEU A 576 26.61 -14.95 -16.65
N GLY A 577 26.39 -14.68 -17.95
CA GLY A 577 27.46 -14.48 -18.93
C GLY A 577 28.29 -13.21 -18.68
N ALA A 578 27.66 -12.15 -18.15
CA ALA A 578 28.37 -10.95 -17.72
C ALA A 578 29.19 -11.21 -16.44
N LEU A 579 28.68 -12.00 -15.49
CA LEU A 579 29.45 -12.43 -14.32
C LEU A 579 30.58 -13.41 -14.65
N SER A 580 30.45 -14.28 -15.65
CA SER A 580 31.54 -15.18 -16.05
C SER A 580 32.73 -14.41 -16.65
N MET A 581 32.50 -13.25 -17.27
CA MET A 581 33.56 -12.35 -17.75
C MET A 581 34.43 -11.78 -16.61
N HIS A 582 33.89 -11.61 -15.40
CA HIS A 582 34.70 -11.28 -14.22
C HIS A 582 35.54 -12.47 -13.72
N ARG A 583 35.13 -13.72 -14.03
CA ARG A 583 35.81 -14.95 -13.58
C ARG A 583 36.90 -15.46 -14.52
N VAL A 584 36.85 -15.16 -15.82
CA VAL A 584 37.85 -15.65 -16.81
C VAL A 584 39.30 -15.28 -16.45
N VAL A 585 39.51 -14.26 -15.62
CA VAL A 585 40.80 -13.92 -15.00
C VAL A 585 41.43 -15.10 -14.24
N GLU A 586 40.63 -15.98 -13.64
CA GLU A 586 41.11 -17.19 -12.94
C GLU A 586 41.75 -18.24 -13.87
N GLN A 587 41.52 -18.16 -15.18
CA GLN A 587 41.96 -19.17 -16.16
C GLN A 587 42.90 -18.56 -17.21
N GLU A 588 42.49 -17.50 -17.91
CA GLU A 588 43.40 -16.76 -18.80
C GLU A 588 44.54 -16.11 -18.01
N GLY A 589 44.28 -15.60 -16.80
CA GLY A 589 45.32 -15.02 -15.94
C GLY A 589 46.34 -16.06 -15.48
N ARG A 590 45.93 -17.32 -15.24
CA ARG A 590 46.86 -18.44 -14.97
C ARG A 590 47.78 -18.70 -16.17
N GLU A 591 47.26 -18.63 -17.40
CA GLU A 591 48.05 -18.92 -18.61
C GLU A 591 48.94 -17.74 -19.01
N ARG A 592 48.42 -16.51 -19.08
CA ARG A 592 49.22 -15.29 -19.32
C ARG A 592 50.30 -15.10 -18.25
N ALA A 593 50.02 -15.38 -16.97
CA ALA A 593 51.05 -15.31 -15.93
C ALA A 593 52.16 -16.37 -16.13
N ARG A 594 51.81 -17.59 -16.58
CA ARG A 594 52.79 -18.63 -16.92
C ARG A 594 53.68 -18.24 -18.12
N GLU A 595 53.13 -17.55 -19.12
CA GLU A 595 53.92 -17.01 -20.23
C GLU A 595 54.82 -15.84 -19.81
N ILE A 596 54.31 -14.91 -19.00
CA ILE A 596 55.04 -13.71 -18.53
C ILE A 596 56.16 -14.07 -17.54
N ILE A 597 55.96 -15.11 -16.71
CA ILE A 597 56.90 -15.54 -15.66
C ILE A 597 57.84 -16.67 -16.17
N GLY A 598 58.00 -16.80 -17.49
CA GLY A 598 58.82 -17.83 -18.16
C GLY A 598 60.35 -17.73 -17.98
N GLY A 599 60.85 -17.60 -16.75
CA GLY A 599 62.28 -17.49 -16.44
C GLY A 599 62.67 -17.95 -15.03
N ASP A 600 62.86 -19.27 -14.86
CA ASP A 600 63.55 -19.93 -13.73
C ASP A 600 63.11 -19.55 -12.29
N GLY A 601 61.83 -19.27 -12.08
CA GLY A 601 61.25 -19.06 -10.74
C GLY A 601 59.78 -19.47 -10.65
N GLY A 602 59.51 -20.76 -10.38
CA GLY A 602 58.15 -21.29 -10.26
C GLY A 602 57.43 -20.85 -8.99
N VAL A 603 56.18 -20.39 -9.13
CA VAL A 603 55.24 -20.11 -8.03
C VAL A 603 54.47 -21.40 -7.69
N ASP A 604 54.21 -21.62 -6.40
CA ASP A 604 53.43 -22.76 -5.89
C ASP A 604 51.93 -22.60 -6.16
N ASP A 605 51.20 -23.71 -6.40
CA ASP A 605 49.75 -23.66 -6.67
C ASP A 605 48.96 -23.12 -5.45
N GLU A 606 49.42 -23.37 -4.21
CA GLU A 606 48.80 -22.79 -3.00
C GLU A 606 49.16 -21.29 -2.80
N GLN A 607 50.18 -20.76 -3.49
CA GLN A 607 50.33 -19.31 -3.64
C GLN A 607 49.44 -18.79 -4.77
N LEU A 608 49.40 -19.50 -5.89
CA LEU A 608 48.63 -19.13 -7.07
C LEU A 608 47.12 -18.98 -6.75
N GLU A 609 46.53 -19.89 -5.97
CA GLU A 609 45.14 -19.73 -5.50
C GLU A 609 44.93 -18.48 -4.62
N ARG A 610 45.89 -18.15 -3.74
CA ARG A 610 45.80 -16.95 -2.89
C ARG A 610 45.95 -15.65 -3.70
N MET A 611 46.75 -15.66 -4.76
CA MET A 611 46.86 -14.54 -5.72
C MET A 611 45.63 -14.41 -6.63
N LEU A 612 44.84 -15.47 -6.81
CA LEU A 612 43.69 -15.52 -7.73
C LEU A 612 42.32 -15.35 -7.05
N HIS A 613 42.26 -15.26 -5.72
CA HIS A 613 41.02 -14.99 -4.99
C HIS A 613 40.68 -13.49 -4.96
N ILE A 614 40.56 -12.89 -6.16
CA ILE A 614 40.45 -11.46 -6.37
C ILE A 614 39.11 -10.91 -5.86
N SER A 615 39.13 -10.13 -4.77
CA SER A 615 37.91 -9.72 -4.06
C SER A 615 37.22 -8.47 -4.61
N GLN A 616 37.96 -7.52 -5.20
CA GLN A 616 37.36 -6.26 -5.70
C GLN A 616 36.98 -6.31 -7.19
N ASN A 617 37.23 -7.45 -7.85
CA ASN A 617 37.13 -7.59 -9.30
C ASN A 617 35.74 -7.98 -9.83
N GLN A 618 34.68 -7.98 -9.01
CA GLN A 618 33.32 -8.39 -9.41
C GLN A 618 32.31 -7.25 -9.22
N SER A 619 31.32 -7.14 -10.12
CA SER A 619 30.28 -6.09 -10.01
C SER A 619 29.16 -6.50 -9.06
N THR A 620 28.89 -5.65 -8.05
CA THR A 620 27.77 -5.81 -7.10
C THR A 620 26.42 -5.76 -7.79
N ASN A 621 26.25 -4.84 -8.76
CA ASN A 621 24.99 -4.60 -9.45
C ASN A 621 24.55 -5.84 -10.25
N LEU A 622 25.51 -6.51 -10.91
CA LEU A 622 25.27 -7.77 -11.61
C LEU A 622 24.79 -8.88 -10.68
N TYR A 623 25.41 -9.05 -9.50
CA TYR A 623 24.97 -10.06 -8.53
C TYR A 623 23.60 -9.75 -7.92
N ASP A 624 23.32 -8.50 -7.54
CA ASP A 624 22.03 -8.17 -6.92
C ASP A 624 20.87 -8.21 -7.93
N THR A 625 21.09 -7.76 -9.18
CA THR A 625 20.08 -7.87 -10.25
C THR A 625 19.81 -9.35 -10.61
N LEU A 626 20.84 -10.18 -10.75
CA LEU A 626 20.68 -11.64 -10.93
C LEU A 626 19.98 -12.31 -9.74
N ARG A 627 20.25 -11.85 -8.51
CA ARG A 627 19.61 -12.39 -7.30
C ARG A 627 18.14 -11.99 -7.19
N ARG A 628 17.77 -10.78 -7.64
CA ARG A 628 16.37 -10.31 -7.72
C ARG A 628 15.57 -11.11 -8.75
N SER A 629 16.16 -11.49 -9.89
CA SER A 629 15.46 -12.27 -10.93
C SER A 629 15.34 -13.78 -10.64
N ILE A 630 16.16 -14.33 -9.73
CA ILE A 630 16.20 -15.77 -9.44
C ILE A 630 15.58 -16.17 -8.08
N MET A 631 15.61 -15.31 -7.04
CA MET A 631 15.16 -15.66 -5.69
C MET A 631 13.89 -14.94 -5.25
N ALA A 632 12.80 -15.69 -5.07
CA ALA A 632 11.52 -15.19 -4.58
C ALA A 632 11.63 -14.58 -3.16
N THR A 633 11.00 -13.43 -2.96
CA THR A 633 10.91 -12.77 -1.64
C THR A 633 9.64 -13.15 -0.87
N GLY A 634 9.63 -12.90 0.44
CA GLY A 634 8.41 -12.98 1.24
C GLY A 634 7.32 -12.01 0.77
N ALA A 635 7.69 -10.78 0.39
CA ALA A 635 6.78 -9.79 -0.19
C ALA A 635 6.04 -10.32 -1.43
N GLN A 636 6.77 -10.91 -2.38
CA GLN A 636 6.22 -11.54 -3.58
C GLN A 636 5.28 -12.70 -3.24
N LEU A 637 5.64 -13.55 -2.28
CA LEU A 637 4.77 -14.64 -1.81
C LEU A 637 3.47 -14.15 -1.18
N ILE A 638 3.49 -13.03 -0.45
CA ILE A 638 2.30 -12.41 0.14
C ILE A 638 1.41 -11.82 -0.97
N ALA A 639 2.00 -11.07 -1.90
CA ALA A 639 1.30 -10.44 -3.02
C ALA A 639 0.66 -11.49 -3.95
N GLN A 640 1.41 -12.52 -4.36
CA GLN A 640 0.91 -13.65 -5.16
C GLN A 640 -0.24 -14.37 -4.46
N THR A 641 -0.13 -14.60 -3.14
CA THR A 641 -1.22 -15.21 -2.36
C THR A 641 -2.50 -14.37 -2.40
N PHE A 642 -2.42 -13.03 -2.42
CA PHE A 642 -3.60 -12.17 -2.57
C PHE A 642 -4.20 -12.21 -3.98
N HIS A 643 -3.36 -12.09 -5.01
CA HIS A 643 -3.76 -12.19 -6.41
C HIS A 643 -4.54 -13.49 -6.64
N ASP A 644 -3.97 -14.60 -6.19
CA ASP A 644 -4.50 -15.95 -6.37
C ASP A 644 -5.80 -16.18 -5.59
N LEU A 645 -5.94 -15.60 -4.39
CA LEU A 645 -7.21 -15.55 -3.64
C LEU A 645 -8.29 -14.72 -4.34
N GLY A 646 -7.96 -14.00 -5.41
CA GLY A 646 -8.86 -13.10 -6.12
C GLY A 646 -9.20 -11.85 -5.29
N VAL A 647 -8.19 -11.31 -4.60
CA VAL A 647 -8.21 -9.96 -4.02
C VAL A 647 -7.96 -8.96 -5.15
N THR A 648 -8.86 -8.01 -5.33
CA THR A 648 -8.77 -6.97 -6.37
C THR A 648 -8.41 -5.59 -5.82
N VAL A 649 -8.50 -5.40 -4.50
CA VAL A 649 -8.17 -4.15 -3.82
C VAL A 649 -7.60 -4.41 -2.42
N ILE A 650 -6.60 -3.63 -2.04
CA ILE A 650 -6.05 -3.57 -0.69
C ILE A 650 -6.18 -2.13 -0.21
N PHE A 651 -6.76 -1.93 0.97
CA PHE A 651 -6.79 -0.63 1.65
C PHE A 651 -5.62 -0.61 2.63
N GLY A 652 -4.86 0.47 2.72
CA GLY A 652 -3.69 0.47 3.62
C GLY A 652 -2.99 1.80 3.79
N ILE A 653 -1.87 1.75 4.48
CA ILE A 653 -0.88 2.83 4.58
C ILE A 653 0.49 2.16 4.74
N VAL A 654 1.46 2.62 3.94
CA VAL A 654 2.77 1.97 3.81
C VAL A 654 3.84 2.64 4.66
N GLY A 655 4.89 1.89 4.91
CA GLY A 655 6.09 2.24 5.67
C GLY A 655 6.84 0.95 5.98
N ILE A 656 8.02 1.05 6.59
CA ILE A 656 8.81 -0.15 6.96
C ILE A 656 7.96 -1.02 7.91
N PRO A 657 7.86 -2.35 7.70
CA PRO A 657 8.46 -3.19 6.66
C PRO A 657 7.47 -3.68 5.56
N VAL A 658 6.40 -2.93 5.24
CA VAL A 658 5.30 -3.39 4.36
C VAL A 658 5.20 -2.68 3.00
N VAL A 659 6.17 -1.85 2.64
CA VAL A 659 6.18 -1.13 1.34
C VAL A 659 6.25 -2.15 0.20
N GLU A 660 7.15 -3.12 0.34
CA GLU A 660 7.47 -4.17 -0.61
C GLU A 660 6.24 -5.04 -0.93
N ILE A 661 5.38 -5.31 0.06
CA ILE A 661 4.12 -6.04 -0.14
C ILE A 661 3.14 -5.23 -0.99
N ALA A 662 3.10 -3.91 -0.80
CA ALA A 662 2.19 -3.04 -1.54
C ALA A 662 2.63 -2.87 -3.00
N GLU A 663 3.92 -2.65 -3.25
CA GLU A 663 4.48 -2.55 -4.61
C GLU A 663 4.29 -3.86 -5.38
N GLU A 664 4.61 -5.02 -4.79
CA GLU A 664 4.41 -6.32 -5.47
C GLU A 664 2.92 -6.65 -5.69
N ALA A 665 2.02 -6.17 -4.83
CA ALA A 665 0.59 -6.27 -5.07
C ALA A 665 0.14 -5.37 -6.25
N ILE A 666 0.71 -4.17 -6.39
CA ILE A 666 0.47 -3.27 -7.53
C ILE A 666 1.00 -3.89 -8.83
N ASN A 667 2.18 -4.50 -8.81
CA ASN A 667 2.77 -5.22 -9.95
C ASN A 667 1.86 -6.34 -10.47
N LEU A 668 1.20 -7.07 -9.55
CA LEU A 668 0.20 -8.09 -9.86
C LEU A 668 -1.21 -7.53 -10.18
N GLY A 669 -1.33 -6.21 -10.43
CA GLY A 669 -2.58 -5.56 -10.81
C GLY A 669 -3.60 -5.39 -9.68
N ILE A 670 -3.24 -5.64 -8.43
CA ILE A 670 -4.12 -5.43 -7.28
C ILE A 670 -4.16 -3.93 -6.96
N ARG A 671 -5.35 -3.34 -6.90
CA ARG A 671 -5.51 -1.91 -6.64
C ARG A 671 -5.15 -1.57 -5.20
N PHE A 672 -3.99 -0.95 -4.97
CA PHE A 672 -3.64 -0.42 -3.66
C PHE A 672 -4.24 0.98 -3.44
N VAL A 673 -5.00 1.12 -2.35
CA VAL A 673 -5.63 2.39 -1.93
C VAL A 673 -4.97 2.85 -0.63
N ALA A 674 -4.06 3.81 -0.73
CA ALA A 674 -3.29 4.39 0.36
C ALA A 674 -4.06 5.52 1.08
N PHE A 675 -4.20 5.41 2.39
CA PHE A 675 -4.94 6.32 3.28
C PHE A 675 -3.99 7.26 4.04
N ARG A 676 -4.56 8.20 4.80
CA ARG A 676 -3.86 9.11 5.71
C ARG A 676 -3.90 8.66 7.17
N ASN A 677 -4.76 7.71 7.52
CA ASN A 677 -4.70 6.99 8.79
C ASN A 677 -5.20 5.53 8.69
N GLU A 678 -4.59 4.63 9.47
CA GLU A 678 -4.95 3.21 9.53
C GLU A 678 -6.40 3.00 10.00
N GLN A 679 -6.92 3.88 10.86
CA GLN A 679 -8.33 3.87 11.28
C GLN A 679 -9.27 3.93 10.07
N ALA A 680 -9.02 4.86 9.14
CA ALA A 680 -9.84 5.03 7.96
C ALA A 680 -9.68 3.86 6.97
N CYS A 681 -8.46 3.35 6.78
CA CYS A 681 -8.23 2.20 5.88
C CYS A 681 -8.86 0.91 6.42
N SER A 682 -8.82 0.69 7.74
CA SER A 682 -9.41 -0.48 8.39
C SER A 682 -10.93 -0.40 8.48
N TYR A 683 -11.52 0.81 8.62
CA TYR A 683 -12.95 1.02 8.37
C TYR A 683 -13.33 0.72 6.92
N ALA A 684 -12.58 1.23 5.93
CA ALA A 684 -12.83 1.00 4.51
C ALA A 684 -12.81 -0.50 4.18
N ALA A 685 -11.75 -1.21 4.54
CA ALA A 685 -11.64 -2.66 4.36
C ALA A 685 -12.81 -3.42 5.02
N SER A 686 -13.21 -3.03 6.24
CA SER A 686 -14.32 -3.70 6.95
C SER A 686 -15.65 -3.60 6.20
N VAL A 687 -15.99 -2.41 5.66
CA VAL A 687 -17.27 -2.24 4.95
C VAL A 687 -17.19 -2.74 3.51
N TYR A 688 -16.02 -2.68 2.86
CA TYR A 688 -15.80 -3.33 1.57
C TYR A 688 -16.14 -4.82 1.65
N GLY A 689 -15.75 -5.48 2.74
CA GLY A 689 -16.07 -6.88 2.96
C GLY A 689 -17.57 -7.16 3.21
N TYR A 690 -18.28 -6.23 3.86
CA TYR A 690 -19.74 -6.29 3.96
C TYR A 690 -20.44 -6.13 2.60
N ILE A 691 -20.01 -5.14 1.80
CA ILE A 691 -20.60 -4.82 0.50
C ILE A 691 -20.35 -5.95 -0.49
N THR A 692 -19.11 -6.41 -0.65
CA THR A 692 -18.74 -7.47 -1.61
C THR A 692 -19.12 -8.87 -1.15
N GLY A 693 -19.15 -9.12 0.16
CA GLY A 693 -19.34 -10.46 0.72
C GLY A 693 -18.07 -11.30 0.79
N LYS A 694 -16.90 -10.75 0.45
CA LYS A 694 -15.56 -11.34 0.64
C LYS A 694 -14.85 -10.71 1.85
N PRO A 695 -13.75 -11.25 2.38
CA PRO A 695 -12.83 -10.50 3.24
C PRO A 695 -12.29 -9.26 2.53
N GLY A 696 -12.42 -8.08 3.16
CA GLY A 696 -11.69 -6.87 2.77
C GLY A 696 -10.31 -6.86 3.40
N ILE A 697 -9.28 -6.46 2.63
CA ILE A 697 -7.88 -6.51 3.06
C ILE A 697 -7.42 -5.14 3.55
N CYS A 698 -6.77 -5.13 4.72
CA CYS A 698 -6.18 -3.97 5.36
C CYS A 698 -4.67 -4.23 5.57
N LEU A 699 -3.78 -3.43 4.99
CA LEU A 699 -2.32 -3.56 5.14
C LEU A 699 -1.74 -2.33 5.85
N VAL A 700 -1.02 -2.54 6.95
CA VAL A 700 -0.48 -1.47 7.81
C VAL A 700 0.94 -1.77 8.33
N VAL A 701 1.61 -0.76 8.87
CA VAL A 701 2.90 -0.92 9.58
C VAL A 701 2.72 -1.59 10.96
N GLY A 702 3.84 -1.96 11.59
CA GLY A 702 3.86 -2.53 12.94
C GLY A 702 3.50 -1.54 14.05
N GLY A 703 3.64 -1.99 15.31
CA GLY A 703 3.45 -1.17 16.51
C GLY A 703 2.29 -0.16 16.45
N PRO A 704 2.55 1.14 16.22
CA PRO A 704 1.52 2.17 16.09
C PRO A 704 0.46 1.88 15.02
N GLY A 705 0.83 1.30 13.87
CA GLY A 705 -0.13 0.98 12.80
C GLY A 705 -1.17 -0.05 13.22
N VAL A 706 -0.74 -1.07 13.98
CA VAL A 706 -1.63 -2.05 14.63
C VAL A 706 -2.57 -1.37 15.63
N LEU A 707 -2.06 -0.43 16.44
CA LEU A 707 -2.85 0.30 17.43
C LEU A 707 -3.91 1.22 16.78
N HIS A 708 -3.59 1.87 15.67
CA HIS A 708 -4.55 2.67 14.91
C HIS A 708 -5.58 1.79 14.18
N ALA A 709 -5.15 0.68 13.57
CA ALA A 709 -6.02 -0.29 12.90
C ALA A 709 -7.00 -1.01 13.84
N LEU A 710 -6.71 -1.05 15.15
CA LEU A 710 -7.59 -1.61 16.18
C LEU A 710 -9.00 -0.98 16.16
N ALA A 711 -9.12 0.28 15.75
CA ALA A 711 -10.42 0.94 15.58
C ALA A 711 -11.30 0.21 14.54
N GLY A 712 -10.74 -0.14 13.38
CA GLY A 712 -11.44 -0.92 12.36
C GLY A 712 -11.67 -2.37 12.76
N ILE A 713 -10.75 -3.00 13.52
CA ILE A 713 -10.95 -4.34 14.10
C ILE A 713 -12.14 -4.33 15.06
N GLY A 714 -12.21 -3.36 15.98
CA GLY A 714 -13.33 -3.19 16.90
C GLY A 714 -14.65 -2.94 16.16
N ASN A 715 -14.66 -2.05 15.16
CA ASN A 715 -15.83 -1.80 14.32
C ASN A 715 -16.27 -3.05 13.54
N ALA A 716 -15.34 -3.80 12.93
CA ALA A 716 -15.62 -5.02 12.19
C ALA A 716 -16.18 -6.13 13.09
N SER A 717 -15.60 -6.32 14.27
CA SER A 717 -16.08 -7.27 15.29
C SER A 717 -17.48 -6.90 15.78
N ALA A 718 -17.68 -5.64 16.19
CA ALA A 718 -18.98 -5.14 16.63
C ALA A 718 -20.04 -5.19 15.52
N ASN A 719 -19.65 -5.10 14.24
CA ASN A 719 -20.59 -5.14 13.12
C ASN A 719 -20.79 -6.53 12.48
N ASN A 720 -19.94 -7.52 12.79
CA ASN A 720 -19.85 -8.84 12.13
C ASN A 720 -19.44 -8.74 10.65
N PHE A 721 -18.43 -7.91 10.35
CA PHE A 721 -17.94 -7.70 8.98
C PHE A 721 -16.61 -8.44 8.75
N PRO A 722 -16.41 -9.06 7.56
CA PRO A 722 -15.19 -9.80 7.25
C PRO A 722 -14.03 -8.84 6.89
N LEU A 723 -13.11 -8.67 7.84
CA LEU A 723 -11.89 -7.88 7.73
C LEU A 723 -10.66 -8.81 7.88
N LEU A 724 -9.70 -8.73 6.98
CA LEU A 724 -8.37 -9.33 7.17
C LEU A 724 -7.36 -8.20 7.28
N VAL A 725 -6.81 -8.00 8.49
CA VAL A 725 -5.71 -7.09 8.75
C VAL A 725 -4.40 -7.85 8.62
N LEU A 726 -3.43 -7.26 7.93
CA LEU A 726 -2.05 -7.67 7.97
C LEU A 726 -1.21 -6.50 8.43
N ALA A 727 -0.26 -6.76 9.32
CA ALA A 727 0.69 -5.76 9.77
C ALA A 727 2.12 -6.29 9.68
N GLY A 728 3.04 -5.41 9.29
CA GLY A 728 4.45 -5.66 9.51
C GLY A 728 4.78 -5.77 11.00
N SER A 729 5.90 -6.39 11.35
CA SER A 729 6.41 -6.40 12.73
C SER A 729 7.94 -6.40 12.76
N ALA A 730 8.52 -6.10 13.93
CA ALA A 730 9.96 -6.18 14.15
C ALA A 730 10.49 -7.59 13.87
N GLU A 731 11.77 -7.69 13.49
CA GLU A 731 12.40 -8.97 13.15
C GLU A 731 12.23 -10.03 14.23
N THR A 732 12.10 -11.30 13.84
CA THR A 732 12.01 -12.42 14.80
C THR A 732 13.23 -12.51 15.73
N THR A 733 14.39 -12.04 15.28
CA THR A 733 15.63 -12.00 16.07
C THR A 733 15.69 -10.84 17.08
N ALA A 734 14.81 -9.83 16.92
CA ALA A 734 14.88 -8.56 17.65
C ALA A 734 13.93 -8.46 18.86
N VAL A 735 13.04 -9.45 19.04
CA VAL A 735 12.05 -9.50 20.13
C VAL A 735 12.70 -9.40 21.51
N THR A 736 12.05 -8.68 22.43
CA THR A 736 12.48 -8.29 23.79
C THR A 736 13.61 -7.25 23.87
N LYS A 737 14.08 -6.69 22.75
CA LYS A 737 15.19 -5.71 22.75
C LYS A 737 14.72 -4.25 22.76
N GLY A 738 13.43 -3.98 22.59
CA GLY A 738 12.92 -2.63 22.35
C GLY A 738 13.10 -2.22 20.89
N ALA A 739 12.88 -3.15 19.97
CA ALA A 739 13.10 -2.98 18.54
C ALA A 739 12.15 -1.93 17.92
N PHE A 740 12.47 -1.48 16.70
CA PHE A 740 11.64 -0.52 15.97
C PHE A 740 10.20 -1.03 15.82
N GLN A 741 9.24 -0.28 16.38
CA GLN A 741 7.82 -0.64 16.43
C GLN A 741 7.51 -2.01 17.07
N GLU A 742 8.33 -2.49 18.01
CA GLU A 742 8.12 -3.78 18.69
C GLU A 742 6.76 -3.83 19.42
N LEU A 743 5.95 -4.85 19.08
CA LEU A 743 4.66 -5.16 19.69
C LEU A 743 4.37 -6.65 19.52
N ASP A 744 3.92 -7.33 20.58
CA ASP A 744 3.31 -8.67 20.44
C ASP A 744 1.86 -8.52 19.93
N ALA A 745 1.74 -8.18 18.65
CA ALA A 745 0.45 -7.94 18.01
C ALA A 745 -0.43 -9.21 17.95
N VAL A 746 0.18 -10.40 17.95
CA VAL A 746 -0.57 -11.67 17.95
C VAL A 746 -1.27 -11.88 19.29
N SER A 747 -0.56 -11.77 20.42
CA SER A 747 -1.20 -11.86 21.74
C SER A 747 -2.21 -10.73 21.97
N PHE A 748 -1.87 -9.50 21.54
CA PHE A 748 -2.72 -8.33 21.67
C PHE A 748 -4.03 -8.42 20.86
N LEU A 749 -4.01 -8.93 19.63
CA LEU A 749 -5.19 -9.03 18.76
C LEU A 749 -5.96 -10.35 18.87
N THR A 750 -5.41 -11.39 19.52
CA THR A 750 -6.12 -12.65 19.78
C THR A 750 -7.51 -12.46 20.43
N PRO A 751 -7.71 -11.65 21.50
CA PRO A 751 -9.04 -11.43 22.08
C PRO A 751 -9.97 -10.53 21.24
N HIS A 752 -9.46 -9.92 20.16
CA HIS A 752 -10.19 -8.96 19.33
C HIS A 752 -10.50 -9.49 17.92
N THR A 753 -9.97 -10.65 17.57
CA THR A 753 -10.10 -11.27 16.23
C THR A 753 -10.56 -12.72 16.33
N LYS A 754 -11.07 -13.28 15.23
CA LYS A 754 -11.43 -14.70 15.13
C LYS A 754 -10.21 -15.63 14.99
N PHE A 755 -9.07 -15.06 14.60
CA PHE A 755 -7.82 -15.75 14.33
C PHE A 755 -6.71 -14.70 14.19
N ALA A 756 -5.62 -14.88 14.92
CA ALA A 756 -4.39 -14.12 14.84
C ALA A 756 -3.22 -15.11 14.66
N VAL A 757 -2.28 -14.83 13.75
CA VAL A 757 -1.16 -15.73 13.45
C VAL A 757 0.08 -14.96 12.98
N ARG A 758 1.26 -15.52 13.23
CA ARG A 758 2.54 -15.14 12.62
C ARG A 758 3.07 -16.36 11.84
N PRO A 759 3.46 -16.26 10.56
CA PRO A 759 4.10 -17.36 9.85
C PRO A 759 5.52 -17.58 10.40
N SER A 760 5.93 -18.85 10.54
CA SER A 760 7.23 -19.22 11.12
C SER A 760 8.38 -19.27 10.11
N SER A 761 8.07 -19.25 8.81
CA SER A 761 9.01 -19.12 7.70
C SER A 761 8.24 -18.69 6.43
N LEU A 762 8.96 -18.41 5.35
CA LEU A 762 8.37 -17.99 4.06
C LEU A 762 7.38 -19.02 3.51
N GLU A 763 7.71 -20.31 3.62
CA GLU A 763 6.88 -21.41 3.12
C GLU A 763 5.51 -21.49 3.82
N PHE A 764 5.40 -20.94 5.05
CA PHE A 764 4.14 -20.87 5.80
C PHE A 764 3.29 -19.62 5.51
N ILE A 765 3.81 -18.60 4.81
CA ILE A 765 3.06 -17.37 4.45
C ILE A 765 1.73 -17.70 3.78
N HIS A 766 1.78 -18.46 2.69
CA HIS A 766 0.60 -18.83 1.90
C HIS A 766 -0.43 -19.58 2.77
N GLY A 767 0.02 -20.49 3.63
CA GLY A 767 -0.84 -21.22 4.56
C GLY A 767 -1.48 -20.31 5.63
N ALA A 768 -0.73 -19.37 6.19
CA ALA A 768 -1.20 -18.43 7.20
C ALA A 768 -2.26 -17.47 6.63
N VAL A 769 -1.95 -16.80 5.50
CA VAL A 769 -2.86 -15.83 4.85
C VAL A 769 -4.13 -16.52 4.36
N LYS A 770 -4.03 -17.69 3.71
CA LYS A 770 -5.19 -18.48 3.25
C LYS A 770 -6.09 -18.93 4.39
N ASN A 771 -5.52 -19.34 5.54
CA ASN A 771 -6.30 -19.72 6.72
C ASN A 771 -6.94 -18.52 7.41
N ALA A 772 -6.29 -17.36 7.47
CA ALA A 772 -6.87 -16.12 7.98
C ALA A 772 -8.05 -15.66 7.10
N TYR A 773 -7.84 -15.57 5.78
CA TYR A 773 -8.87 -15.24 4.79
C TYR A 773 -10.08 -16.18 4.88
N ARG A 774 -9.85 -17.50 4.97
CA ARG A 774 -10.92 -18.48 5.20
C ARG A 774 -11.63 -18.29 6.54
N THR A 775 -10.91 -18.01 7.61
CA THR A 775 -11.53 -17.89 8.95
C THR A 775 -12.32 -16.59 9.11
N CYS A 776 -11.92 -15.53 8.42
CA CYS A 776 -12.58 -14.22 8.36
C CYS A 776 -14.10 -14.34 8.11
N TRP A 777 -14.48 -14.97 6.98
CA TRP A 777 -15.88 -15.11 6.53
C TRP A 777 -16.58 -16.45 6.86
N TYR A 778 -15.90 -17.48 7.38
CA TYR A 778 -16.58 -18.73 7.77
C TYR A 778 -17.40 -18.58 9.07
N GLY A 779 -18.62 -19.10 9.08
CA GLY A 779 -19.57 -18.93 10.19
C GLY A 779 -20.11 -17.50 10.26
N ARG A 780 -20.24 -16.92 11.46
CA ARG A 780 -20.48 -15.48 11.61
C ARG A 780 -19.21 -14.71 11.17
N PRO A 781 -19.27 -13.77 10.22
CA PRO A 781 -18.08 -13.04 9.77
C PRO A 781 -17.50 -12.12 10.86
N GLY A 782 -16.19 -11.84 10.79
CA GLY A 782 -15.51 -10.95 11.72
C GLY A 782 -14.04 -10.77 11.37
N PRO A 783 -13.29 -9.94 12.12
CA PRO A 783 -11.90 -9.61 11.82
C PRO A 783 -10.95 -10.79 12.07
N THR A 784 -9.85 -10.81 11.32
CA THR A 784 -8.72 -11.75 11.43
C THR A 784 -7.41 -11.00 11.20
N PHE A 785 -6.31 -11.52 11.74
CA PHE A 785 -5.00 -10.86 11.73
C PHE A 785 -3.88 -11.79 11.28
N VAL A 786 -2.96 -11.27 10.47
CA VAL A 786 -1.66 -11.88 10.16
C VAL A 786 -0.55 -10.89 10.47
N ASP A 787 0.34 -11.28 11.37
CA ASP A 787 1.57 -10.58 11.71
C ASP A 787 2.69 -11.01 10.76
N LEU A 788 3.47 -10.07 10.23
CA LEU A 788 4.48 -10.29 9.20
C LEU A 788 5.82 -9.66 9.61
N PRO A 789 6.75 -10.42 10.23
CA PRO A 789 8.06 -9.91 10.62
C PRO A 789 8.88 -9.42 9.43
N ALA A 790 9.66 -8.36 9.62
CA ALA A 790 10.48 -7.76 8.56
C ALA A 790 11.42 -8.79 7.87
N ASP A 791 12.04 -9.68 8.66
CA ASP A 791 12.89 -10.78 8.20
C ASP A 791 12.14 -11.88 7.43
N ILE A 792 10.81 -11.97 7.58
CA ILE A 792 9.94 -12.84 6.78
C ILE A 792 9.52 -12.15 5.48
N ILE A 793 9.31 -10.83 5.48
CA ILE A 793 8.90 -10.07 4.28
C ILE A 793 10.08 -9.88 3.32
N GLN A 794 11.21 -9.40 3.84
CA GLN A 794 12.46 -9.17 3.10
C GLN A 794 13.30 -10.44 2.96
N GLY A 795 12.95 -11.50 3.68
CA GLY A 795 13.53 -12.82 3.55
C GLY A 795 13.46 -13.33 2.11
N LYS A 796 14.46 -14.14 1.74
CA LYS A 796 14.60 -14.75 0.41
C LYS A 796 14.38 -16.26 0.56
N ALA A 797 13.63 -16.85 -0.35
CA ALA A 797 13.31 -18.28 -0.30
C ALA A 797 14.55 -19.16 -0.49
N THR A 798 14.47 -20.40 0.00
CA THR A 798 15.58 -21.37 -0.09
C THR A 798 15.91 -21.74 -1.54
N SER A 799 17.17 -22.12 -1.81
CA SER A 799 17.63 -22.43 -3.17
C SER A 799 16.82 -23.57 -3.81
N GLY A 800 16.25 -23.30 -4.98
CA GLY A 800 15.32 -24.22 -5.67
C GLY A 800 13.84 -24.00 -5.35
N PHE A 801 13.49 -23.17 -4.35
CA PHE A 801 12.12 -22.69 -4.18
C PHE A 801 11.77 -21.75 -5.34
N ARG A 802 10.85 -22.18 -6.21
CA ARG A 802 10.18 -21.31 -7.17
C ARG A 802 8.90 -20.76 -6.54
N LEU A 803 8.50 -19.55 -6.93
CA LEU A 803 7.12 -19.12 -6.71
C LEU A 803 6.16 -20.21 -7.22
N PRO A 804 5.07 -20.52 -6.50
CA PRO A 804 3.99 -21.33 -7.05
C PRO A 804 3.54 -20.73 -8.38
N GLN A 805 3.28 -21.57 -9.39
CA GLN A 805 2.66 -21.09 -10.61
C GLN A 805 1.32 -20.43 -10.25
N SER A 806 1.06 -19.24 -10.78
CA SER A 806 -0.14 -18.43 -10.53
C SER A 806 -1.41 -19.28 -10.73
N GLU A 807 -1.99 -19.72 -9.62
CA GLU A 807 -3.13 -20.63 -9.57
C GLU A 807 -4.22 -19.99 -8.73
N ARG A 808 -5.44 -19.91 -9.25
CA ARG A 808 -6.56 -19.33 -8.50
C ARG A 808 -6.85 -20.15 -7.24
N LEU A 809 -6.44 -19.63 -6.07
CA LEU A 809 -6.61 -20.25 -4.76
C LEU A 809 -8.09 -20.28 -4.35
N LEU A 810 -8.77 -21.35 -4.77
CA LEU A 810 -10.18 -21.61 -4.46
C LEU A 810 -10.40 -21.87 -2.96
N VAL A 811 -10.51 -20.80 -2.17
CA VAL A 811 -11.20 -20.82 -0.88
C VAL A 811 -12.69 -20.99 -1.16
N ALA A 812 -13.19 -22.21 -0.97
CA ALA A 812 -14.61 -22.52 -1.11
C ALA A 812 -15.48 -21.59 -0.24
N SER A 813 -16.68 -21.26 -0.73
CA SER A 813 -17.64 -20.45 0.00
C SER A 813 -17.99 -21.08 1.37
N PRO A 814 -18.30 -20.27 2.41
CA PRO A 814 -18.76 -20.79 3.70
C PRO A 814 -19.94 -21.76 3.53
N PRO A 815 -19.93 -22.94 4.19
CA PRO A 815 -21.02 -23.90 4.09
C PRO A 815 -22.29 -23.33 4.75
N LYS A 816 -23.39 -23.31 4.00
CA LYS A 816 -24.70 -22.88 4.50
C LYS A 816 -25.44 -24.06 5.15
N ALA A 817 -25.99 -23.84 6.35
CA ALA A 817 -26.83 -24.80 7.06
C ALA A 817 -28.30 -24.35 7.06
N GLY A 818 -29.24 -25.27 6.83
CA GLY A 818 -30.66 -25.01 7.08
C GLY A 818 -31.00 -25.10 8.57
N GLY A 819 -32.13 -24.51 8.96
CA GLY A 819 -32.67 -24.63 10.31
C GLY A 819 -33.29 -26.01 10.58
N ASP A 820 -33.43 -26.37 11.86
CA ASP A 820 -34.14 -27.58 12.30
C ASP A 820 -35.60 -27.58 11.78
N PRO A 821 -36.02 -28.57 10.98
CA PRO A 821 -37.39 -28.68 10.47
C PRO A 821 -38.49 -28.64 11.56
N ALA A 822 -38.19 -29.10 12.79
CA ALA A 822 -39.13 -29.01 13.90
C ALA A 822 -39.33 -27.56 14.36
N LEU A 823 -38.25 -26.77 14.44
CA LEU A 823 -38.30 -25.34 14.77
C LEU A 823 -38.89 -24.50 13.62
N ILE A 824 -38.61 -24.84 12.35
CA ILE A 824 -39.31 -24.26 11.19
C ILE A 824 -40.82 -24.50 11.32
N SER A 825 -41.25 -25.74 11.60
CA SER A 825 -42.68 -26.05 11.77
C SER A 825 -43.30 -25.29 12.95
N LYS A 826 -42.59 -25.21 14.10
CA LYS A 826 -43.00 -24.44 15.29
C LYS A 826 -43.16 -22.94 14.97
N ALA A 827 -42.23 -22.36 14.21
CA ALA A 827 -42.29 -20.98 13.75
C ALA A 827 -43.46 -20.73 12.78
N SER A 828 -43.63 -21.56 11.76
CA SER A 828 -44.74 -21.45 10.81
C SER A 828 -46.11 -21.68 11.46
N GLN A 829 -46.21 -22.56 12.46
CA GLN A 829 -47.43 -22.70 13.27
C GLN A 829 -47.71 -21.47 14.14
N LEU A 830 -46.69 -20.81 14.69
CA LEU A 830 -46.87 -19.55 15.42
C LEU A 830 -47.33 -18.41 14.50
N LEU A 831 -46.70 -18.25 13.33
CA LEU A 831 -47.09 -17.23 12.35
C LEU A 831 -48.54 -17.44 11.87
N ARG A 832 -48.96 -18.68 11.59
CA ARG A 832 -50.33 -19.04 11.23
C ARG A 832 -51.39 -18.70 12.28
N ASN A 833 -50.99 -18.53 13.54
CA ASN A 833 -51.87 -18.18 14.67
C ASN A 833 -51.63 -16.75 15.21
N ALA A 834 -50.76 -15.96 14.58
CA ALA A 834 -50.41 -14.61 15.00
C ALA A 834 -51.50 -13.60 14.61
N ARG A 835 -51.84 -12.70 15.54
CA ARG A 835 -52.78 -11.59 15.29
C ARG A 835 -52.09 -10.31 14.84
N ALA A 836 -50.83 -10.16 15.21
CA ALA A 836 -49.97 -9.04 14.89
C ALA A 836 -48.54 -9.53 14.54
N PRO A 837 -48.38 -10.35 13.47
CA PRO A 837 -47.07 -10.80 13.02
C PRO A 837 -46.22 -9.63 12.52
N LEU A 838 -44.93 -9.65 12.83
CA LEU A 838 -43.96 -8.65 12.35
C LEU A 838 -42.66 -9.33 11.91
N LEU A 839 -42.18 -8.99 10.72
CA LEU A 839 -40.84 -9.32 10.25
C LEU A 839 -39.86 -8.19 10.61
N ILE A 840 -38.67 -8.52 11.11
CA ILE A 840 -37.57 -7.56 11.29
C ILE A 840 -36.37 -8.00 10.42
N VAL A 841 -35.91 -7.10 9.57
CA VAL A 841 -34.85 -7.39 8.58
C VAL A 841 -33.53 -6.73 8.96
N GLY A 842 -32.55 -7.57 9.26
CA GLY A 842 -31.21 -7.19 9.67
C GLY A 842 -30.24 -6.96 8.52
N LYS A 843 -29.15 -6.23 8.80
CA LYS A 843 -28.00 -6.16 7.89
C LYS A 843 -27.35 -7.54 7.65
N GLY A 844 -27.56 -8.52 8.54
CA GLY A 844 -27.16 -9.92 8.29
C GLY A 844 -27.88 -10.53 7.10
N ALA A 845 -29.15 -10.20 6.89
CA ALA A 845 -29.89 -10.63 5.69
C ALA A 845 -29.36 -9.94 4.41
N ALA A 846 -29.02 -8.65 4.51
CA ALA A 846 -28.36 -7.91 3.43
C ALA A 846 -26.98 -8.50 3.08
N TYR A 847 -26.20 -8.90 4.09
CA TYR A 847 -24.92 -9.58 3.90
C TYR A 847 -25.11 -10.95 3.22
N ALA A 848 -26.00 -11.79 3.75
CA ALA A 848 -26.27 -13.16 3.28
C ALA A 848 -26.90 -13.27 1.87
N ARG A 849 -27.20 -12.14 1.22
CA ARG A 849 -27.91 -12.04 -0.08
C ARG A 849 -29.32 -12.63 -0.05
N ALA A 850 -30.00 -12.48 1.08
CA ALA A 850 -31.31 -13.08 1.31
C ALA A 850 -32.49 -12.26 0.73
N GLU A 851 -32.23 -11.13 0.07
CA GLU A 851 -33.28 -10.29 -0.52
C GLU A 851 -34.30 -11.01 -1.42
N PRO A 852 -33.98 -12.00 -2.29
CA PRO A 852 -34.99 -12.57 -3.18
C PRO A 852 -36.06 -13.37 -2.41
N GLY A 853 -35.62 -14.29 -1.54
CA GLY A 853 -36.52 -15.09 -0.70
C GLY A 853 -37.25 -14.26 0.35
N ILE A 854 -36.63 -13.19 0.89
CA ILE A 854 -37.28 -12.31 1.88
C ILE A 854 -38.38 -11.45 1.22
N ASN A 855 -38.17 -10.95 0.00
CA ASN A 855 -39.23 -10.29 -0.76
C ASN A 855 -40.38 -11.26 -1.05
N GLN A 856 -40.08 -12.47 -1.57
CA GLN A 856 -41.09 -13.50 -1.78
C GLN A 856 -41.85 -13.85 -0.48
N LEU A 857 -41.17 -13.92 0.67
CA LEU A 857 -41.81 -14.22 1.95
C LEU A 857 -42.81 -13.12 2.36
N VAL A 858 -42.48 -11.85 2.16
CA VAL A 858 -43.40 -10.73 2.44
C VAL A 858 -44.55 -10.67 1.44
N GLU A 859 -44.30 -10.87 0.16
CA GLU A 859 -45.34 -10.92 -0.88
C GLU A 859 -46.30 -12.09 -0.68
N GLN A 860 -45.78 -13.29 -0.40
CA GLN A 860 -46.55 -14.51 -0.20
C GLN A 860 -47.37 -14.46 1.10
N THR A 861 -46.80 -13.97 2.21
CA THR A 861 -47.46 -13.99 3.52
C THR A 861 -48.25 -12.73 3.85
N GLN A 862 -47.97 -11.59 3.21
CA GLN A 862 -48.53 -10.28 3.54
C GLN A 862 -48.24 -9.81 4.99
N ILE A 863 -47.15 -10.28 5.59
CA ILE A 863 -46.70 -9.86 6.93
C ILE A 863 -46.03 -8.46 6.87
N PRO A 864 -46.42 -7.49 7.72
CA PRO A 864 -45.70 -6.23 7.90
C PRO A 864 -44.23 -6.42 8.27
N PHE A 865 -43.33 -5.59 7.73
CA PHE A 865 -41.89 -5.69 7.99
C PHE A 865 -41.28 -4.39 8.49
N LEU A 866 -40.17 -4.50 9.22
CA LEU A 866 -39.39 -3.38 9.76
C LEU A 866 -37.89 -3.58 9.46
N PRO A 867 -37.28 -2.79 8.55
CA PRO A 867 -35.84 -2.84 8.32
C PRO A 867 -35.06 -2.19 9.48
N THR A 868 -33.91 -2.78 9.81
CA THR A 868 -32.85 -2.14 10.61
C THR A 868 -32.08 -1.11 9.77
N PRO A 869 -31.23 -0.23 10.35
CA PRO A 869 -30.58 0.87 9.61
C PRO A 869 -29.89 0.46 8.29
N MET A 870 -28.99 -0.54 8.35
CA MET A 870 -28.33 -1.12 7.17
C MET A 870 -29.09 -2.31 6.55
N GLY A 871 -30.30 -2.62 7.05
CA GLY A 871 -31.23 -3.58 6.47
C GLY A 871 -32.27 -2.94 5.52
N LYS A 872 -32.30 -1.61 5.42
CA LYS A 872 -33.10 -0.87 4.42
C LYS A 872 -32.72 -1.33 3.00
N GLY A 873 -33.72 -1.48 2.13
CA GLY A 873 -33.54 -1.91 0.74
C GLY A 873 -33.38 -3.42 0.52
N VAL A 874 -33.28 -4.26 1.56
CA VAL A 874 -33.41 -5.73 1.40
C VAL A 874 -34.82 -6.10 0.90
N ILE A 875 -35.81 -5.42 1.47
CA ILE A 875 -37.11 -5.18 0.85
C ILE A 875 -37.13 -3.68 0.49
N PRO A 876 -37.66 -3.27 -0.67
CA PRO A 876 -37.73 -1.86 -1.02
C PRO A 876 -38.48 -1.04 0.04
N ASP A 877 -37.93 0.10 0.44
CA ASP A 877 -38.56 0.97 1.45
C ASP A 877 -39.93 1.50 0.99
N SER A 878 -40.17 1.54 -0.32
CA SER A 878 -41.44 1.90 -0.96
C SER A 878 -42.54 0.83 -0.83
N HIS A 879 -42.21 -0.39 -0.39
CA HIS A 879 -43.17 -1.49 -0.31
C HIS A 879 -44.26 -1.20 0.75
N PRO A 880 -45.56 -1.37 0.44
CA PRO A 880 -46.68 -0.90 1.28
C PRO A 880 -46.78 -1.55 2.66
N LEU A 881 -46.07 -2.66 2.90
CA LEU A 881 -45.98 -3.33 4.21
C LEU A 881 -44.81 -2.84 5.08
N ASN A 882 -44.08 -1.79 4.68
CA ASN A 882 -42.98 -1.21 5.44
C ASN A 882 -43.49 -0.45 6.68
N ALA A 883 -43.32 -1.04 7.86
CA ALA A 883 -43.73 -0.47 9.14
C ALA A 883 -42.76 0.59 9.70
N SER A 884 -41.75 1.05 8.94
CA SER A 884 -40.76 2.04 9.40
C SER A 884 -41.39 3.31 9.98
N SER A 885 -42.32 3.92 9.24
CA SER A 885 -43.09 5.11 9.68
C SER A 885 -43.95 4.86 10.93
N ALA A 886 -44.17 3.59 11.30
CA ALA A 886 -44.95 3.14 12.43
C ALA A 886 -44.14 2.33 13.47
N ARG A 887 -42.79 2.36 13.43
CA ARG A 887 -41.89 1.48 14.23
C ARG A 887 -42.32 1.29 15.69
N SER A 888 -42.62 2.37 16.39
CA SER A 888 -43.01 2.33 17.81
C SER A 888 -44.37 1.68 18.06
N THR A 889 -45.28 1.74 17.09
CA THR A 889 -46.55 1.00 17.11
C THR A 889 -46.32 -0.47 16.78
N ALA A 890 -45.50 -0.78 15.77
CA ALA A 890 -45.18 -2.14 15.36
C ALA A 890 -44.60 -2.96 16.53
N LEU A 891 -43.50 -2.50 17.14
CA LEU A 891 -42.83 -3.22 18.23
C LEU A 891 -43.72 -3.37 19.48
N LYS A 892 -44.53 -2.36 19.80
CA LYS A 892 -45.41 -2.35 20.98
C LYS A 892 -46.63 -3.27 20.84
N HIS A 893 -47.11 -3.51 19.62
CA HIS A 893 -48.37 -4.25 19.38
C HIS A 893 -48.18 -5.63 18.74
N ALA A 894 -46.99 -5.97 18.23
CA ALA A 894 -46.72 -7.30 17.68
C ALA A 894 -46.82 -8.41 18.74
N ASP A 895 -47.31 -9.59 18.33
CA ASP A 895 -47.47 -10.78 19.19
C ASP A 895 -46.55 -11.94 18.80
N VAL A 896 -46.21 -12.06 17.51
CA VAL A 896 -45.14 -12.94 17.01
C VAL A 896 -44.20 -12.11 16.15
N VAL A 897 -42.91 -12.11 16.47
CA VAL A 897 -41.88 -11.37 15.73
C VAL A 897 -40.84 -12.33 15.22
N ILE A 898 -40.53 -12.29 13.93
CA ILE A 898 -39.41 -13.02 13.33
C ILE A 898 -38.29 -12.06 12.95
N VAL A 899 -37.07 -12.34 13.40
CA VAL A 899 -35.90 -11.47 13.29
C VAL A 899 -34.84 -12.14 12.43
N LEU A 900 -34.66 -11.67 11.19
CA LEU A 900 -33.73 -12.26 10.21
C LEU A 900 -32.41 -11.49 10.19
N GLY A 901 -31.34 -12.08 10.73
CA GLY A 901 -29.98 -11.50 10.68
C GLY A 901 -29.82 -10.17 11.43
N ALA A 902 -30.63 -9.95 12.48
CA ALA A 902 -30.54 -8.81 13.38
C ALA A 902 -30.45 -9.29 14.83
N ARG A 903 -29.71 -8.53 15.65
CA ARG A 903 -29.53 -8.80 17.08
C ARG A 903 -30.52 -7.97 17.90
N LEU A 904 -31.04 -8.54 18.98
CA LEU A 904 -31.84 -7.82 19.97
C LEU A 904 -30.92 -7.01 20.89
N ASN A 905 -30.24 -6.01 20.32
CA ASN A 905 -29.35 -5.10 21.03
C ASN A 905 -29.99 -3.70 21.20
N TRP A 906 -29.18 -2.69 21.57
CA TRP A 906 -29.65 -1.31 21.81
C TRP A 906 -30.45 -0.70 20.63
N ILE A 907 -30.12 -1.03 19.38
CA ILE A 907 -30.84 -0.56 18.17
C ILE A 907 -32.30 -1.05 18.16
N LEU A 908 -32.54 -2.22 18.74
CA LEU A 908 -33.85 -2.85 18.90
C LEU A 908 -34.37 -2.76 20.35
N HIS A 909 -33.80 -1.90 21.21
CA HIS A 909 -34.19 -1.78 22.63
C HIS A 909 -34.23 -3.14 23.35
N PHE A 910 -33.27 -4.02 23.02
CA PHE A 910 -33.11 -5.37 23.59
C PHE A 910 -34.30 -6.35 23.38
N GLY A 911 -35.32 -5.95 22.61
CA GLY A 911 -36.59 -6.69 22.54
C GLY A 911 -37.52 -6.44 23.73
N GLU A 912 -37.19 -5.48 24.60
CA GLU A 912 -37.76 -5.38 25.96
C GLU A 912 -38.92 -4.37 26.08
N PRO A 913 -39.90 -4.63 26.99
CA PRO A 913 -40.92 -3.65 27.37
C PRO A 913 -40.32 -2.41 28.05
N PRO A 914 -40.98 -1.23 28.01
CA PRO A 914 -42.28 -0.95 27.39
C PRO A 914 -42.19 -0.54 25.91
N LYS A 915 -40.99 -0.63 25.30
CA LYS A 915 -40.79 -0.37 23.86
C LYS A 915 -41.40 -1.49 23.01
N TRP A 916 -41.37 -2.72 23.53
CA TRP A 916 -41.98 -3.91 22.94
C TRP A 916 -43.22 -4.39 23.70
N SER A 917 -44.02 -5.21 23.05
CA SER A 917 -45.09 -5.99 23.69
C SER A 917 -44.50 -6.99 24.71
N PRO A 918 -44.92 -6.97 26.00
CA PRO A 918 -44.51 -7.97 27.00
C PRO A 918 -45.09 -9.37 26.75
N LYS A 919 -45.75 -9.59 25.60
CA LYS A 919 -46.30 -10.88 25.15
C LYS A 919 -45.73 -11.31 23.78
N ALA A 920 -44.78 -10.56 23.22
CA ALA A 920 -44.16 -10.91 21.94
C ALA A 920 -43.37 -12.21 22.06
N LYS A 921 -43.66 -13.17 21.18
CA LYS A 921 -42.81 -14.35 20.96
C LYS A 921 -41.80 -14.01 19.88
N ILE A 922 -40.51 -13.99 20.22
CA ILE A 922 -39.46 -13.53 19.30
C ILE A 922 -38.65 -14.72 18.78
N ILE A 923 -38.90 -15.05 17.51
CA ILE A 923 -38.18 -16.03 16.69
C ILE A 923 -36.93 -15.32 16.16
N GLN A 924 -35.73 -15.75 16.57
CA GLN A 924 -34.47 -15.25 16.03
C GLN A 924 -33.94 -16.19 14.94
N VAL A 925 -33.37 -15.63 13.87
CA VAL A 925 -32.63 -16.38 12.83
C VAL A 925 -31.24 -15.74 12.67
N ASP A 926 -30.22 -16.48 13.09
CA ASP A 926 -28.80 -16.10 12.97
C ASP A 926 -27.96 -17.39 12.73
N ILE A 927 -26.76 -17.24 12.19
CA ILE A 927 -25.79 -18.33 12.00
C ILE A 927 -24.98 -18.60 13.28
N CYS A 928 -24.99 -17.67 14.23
CA CYS A 928 -24.31 -17.73 15.52
C CYS A 928 -25.25 -18.32 16.60
N ALA A 929 -24.95 -19.52 17.08
CA ALA A 929 -25.76 -20.20 18.09
C ALA A 929 -25.81 -19.42 19.41
N GLU A 930 -24.73 -18.72 19.74
CA GLU A 930 -24.52 -17.90 20.94
C GLU A 930 -25.33 -16.58 20.94
N GLU A 931 -26.02 -16.26 19.84
CA GLU A 931 -26.96 -15.14 19.75
C GLU A 931 -28.42 -15.58 20.07
N ILE A 932 -28.71 -16.88 19.97
CA ILE A 932 -30.06 -17.42 20.18
C ILE A 932 -30.43 -17.35 21.66
N GLY A 933 -31.61 -16.79 21.96
CA GLY A 933 -32.08 -16.58 23.31
C GLY A 933 -31.47 -15.37 24.03
N ARG A 934 -30.66 -14.56 23.35
CA ARG A 934 -30.04 -13.36 23.94
C ARG A 934 -31.08 -12.23 24.12
N ASN A 935 -31.00 -11.54 25.26
CA ASN A 935 -31.98 -10.54 25.71
C ASN A 935 -33.42 -11.10 25.68
N ALA A 936 -34.40 -10.41 25.10
CA ALA A 936 -35.78 -10.92 25.03
C ALA A 936 -36.01 -12.01 23.95
N GLY A 937 -34.94 -12.56 23.36
CA GLY A 937 -34.99 -13.64 22.40
C GLY A 937 -35.60 -14.91 23.01
N THR A 938 -36.58 -15.53 22.33
CA THR A 938 -37.19 -16.75 22.85
C THR A 938 -36.35 -17.96 22.44
N ALA A 939 -35.47 -18.44 23.32
CA ALA A 939 -34.50 -19.49 23.02
C ALA A 939 -35.12 -20.75 22.36
N GLU A 940 -36.26 -21.24 22.86
CA GLU A 940 -36.97 -22.39 22.27
C GLU A 940 -37.60 -22.15 20.87
N LEU A 941 -37.50 -20.94 20.35
CA LEU A 941 -38.02 -20.52 19.03
C LEU A 941 -36.90 -20.02 18.10
N GLY A 942 -35.67 -19.91 18.58
CA GLY A 942 -34.55 -19.44 17.77
C GLY A 942 -34.03 -20.53 16.84
N ILE A 943 -33.80 -20.17 15.58
CA ILE A 943 -33.37 -21.05 14.51
C ILE A 943 -31.92 -20.71 14.16
N VAL A 944 -31.00 -21.62 14.45
CA VAL A 944 -29.62 -21.52 13.97
C VAL A 944 -29.59 -21.92 12.49
N GLY A 945 -29.09 -21.05 11.61
CA GLY A 945 -28.98 -21.35 10.19
C GLY A 945 -28.59 -20.17 9.30
N ASP A 946 -28.34 -20.47 8.04
CA ASP A 946 -28.21 -19.48 6.99
C ASP A 946 -29.57 -18.86 6.65
N ILE A 947 -29.61 -17.54 6.53
CA ILE A 947 -30.86 -16.78 6.39
C ILE A 947 -31.58 -17.10 5.08
N THR A 948 -30.87 -17.39 3.98
CA THR A 948 -31.49 -17.80 2.72
C THR A 948 -32.22 -19.13 2.92
N LEU A 949 -31.51 -20.15 3.40
CA LEU A 949 -32.08 -21.49 3.57
C LEU A 949 -33.23 -21.53 4.58
N VAL A 950 -33.14 -20.78 5.68
CA VAL A 950 -34.23 -20.69 6.67
C VAL A 950 -35.46 -20.00 6.08
N VAL A 951 -35.28 -18.99 5.22
CA VAL A 951 -36.40 -18.34 4.52
C VAL A 951 -37.03 -19.28 3.48
N ASP A 952 -36.24 -20.04 2.72
CA ASP A 952 -36.74 -21.04 1.78
C ASP A 952 -37.55 -22.15 2.50
N GLN A 953 -37.07 -22.59 3.67
CA GLN A 953 -37.78 -23.53 4.55
C GLN A 953 -39.09 -22.94 5.09
N LEU A 954 -39.11 -21.67 5.49
CA LEU A 954 -40.32 -20.98 5.97
C LEU A 954 -41.34 -20.77 4.84
N LEU A 955 -40.92 -20.35 3.66
CA LEU A 955 -41.73 -20.27 2.44
C LEU A 955 -42.43 -21.62 2.15
N SER A 956 -41.63 -22.69 2.15
CA SER A 956 -42.11 -24.06 1.91
C SER A 956 -43.09 -24.53 3.00
N SER A 957 -42.81 -24.23 4.27
CA SER A 957 -43.64 -24.66 5.40
C SER A 957 -44.93 -23.85 5.56
N LEU A 958 -44.92 -22.57 5.18
CA LEU A 958 -46.11 -21.71 5.18
C LEU A 958 -47.04 -22.00 3.99
N SER A 959 -46.50 -22.39 2.83
CA SER A 959 -47.24 -22.61 1.57
C SER A 959 -48.14 -21.40 1.23
N ASP A 960 -49.31 -21.59 0.64
CA ASP A 960 -50.23 -20.50 0.24
C ASP A 960 -50.85 -19.69 1.40
N TRP A 961 -50.36 -19.85 2.63
CA TRP A 961 -50.87 -19.10 3.78
C TRP A 961 -50.54 -17.61 3.69
N ARG A 962 -51.58 -16.80 3.89
CA ARG A 962 -51.53 -15.33 3.97
C ARG A 962 -52.04 -14.88 5.33
N TYR A 963 -51.40 -13.87 5.91
CA TYR A 963 -51.91 -13.14 7.05
C TYR A 963 -53.15 -12.34 6.64
N THR A 964 -54.33 -12.87 6.96
CA THR A 964 -55.62 -12.22 6.74
C THR A 964 -56.17 -11.67 8.07
N PRO A 965 -55.95 -10.39 8.41
CA PRO A 965 -56.42 -9.82 9.67
C PRO A 965 -57.94 -9.81 9.73
N SER A 966 -58.53 -10.26 10.85
CA SER A 966 -59.98 -10.15 11.07
C SER A 966 -60.34 -8.72 11.49
N PRO A 967 -61.14 -7.95 10.71
CA PRO A 967 -61.43 -6.55 11.04
C PRO A 967 -62.14 -6.34 12.38
N ALA A 968 -62.73 -7.39 12.95
CA ALA A 968 -63.41 -7.38 14.24
C ALA A 968 -62.51 -7.79 15.43
N GLN A 969 -61.27 -8.26 15.20
CA GLN A 969 -60.38 -8.79 16.24
C GLN A 969 -58.93 -8.28 16.14
N ASP A 970 -58.42 -8.02 14.93
CA ASP A 970 -57.00 -7.80 14.64
C ASP A 970 -56.77 -6.39 14.09
N GLN A 971 -56.76 -5.39 14.97
CA GLN A 971 -56.59 -3.98 14.60
C GLN A 971 -55.17 -3.61 14.12
N PHE A 972 -54.22 -4.55 14.12
CA PHE A 972 -52.79 -4.25 13.96
C PHE A 972 -52.45 -3.50 12.66
N PRO A 973 -52.90 -3.92 11.45
CA PRO A 973 -52.59 -3.17 10.22
C PRO A 973 -53.23 -1.78 10.17
N LEU A 974 -54.40 -1.59 10.77
CA LEU A 974 -55.04 -0.28 10.89
C LEU A 974 -54.22 0.65 11.81
N LEU A 975 -53.77 0.15 12.97
CA LEU A 975 -52.91 0.88 13.89
C LEU A 975 -51.56 1.26 13.25
N LEU A 976 -50.99 0.38 12.41
CA LEU A 976 -49.80 0.70 11.62
C LEU A 976 -50.09 1.83 10.60
N ALA A 977 -51.15 1.70 9.80
CA ALA A 977 -51.50 2.68 8.78
C ALA A 977 -51.84 4.07 9.35
N GLU A 978 -52.58 4.14 10.46
CA GLU A 978 -52.88 5.39 11.17
C GLU A 978 -51.61 6.03 11.75
N SER A 979 -50.72 5.23 12.34
CA SER A 979 -49.45 5.70 12.90
C SER A 979 -48.51 6.22 11.81
N ALA A 980 -48.35 5.46 10.72
CA ALA A 980 -47.55 5.84 9.55
C ALA A 980 -48.05 7.16 8.96
N LYS A 981 -49.33 7.24 8.58
CA LYS A 981 -49.98 8.44 8.01
C LYS A 981 -49.80 9.67 8.91
N LYS A 982 -49.93 9.51 10.23
CA LYS A 982 -49.72 10.59 11.21
C LYS A 982 -48.28 11.07 11.27
N ASN A 983 -47.32 10.14 11.27
CA ASN A 983 -45.90 10.46 11.38
C ASN A 983 -45.34 11.04 10.07
N GLU A 984 -45.78 10.51 8.92
CA GLU A 984 -45.47 11.01 7.58
C GLU A 984 -46.03 12.40 7.35
N ALA A 985 -47.29 12.66 7.71
CA ALA A 985 -47.87 14.00 7.63
C ALA A 985 -47.12 15.02 8.52
N LYS A 986 -46.63 14.60 9.69
CA LYS A 986 -45.78 15.43 10.56
C LYS A 986 -44.41 15.69 9.92
N ALA A 987 -43.76 14.66 9.37
CA ALA A 987 -42.46 14.77 8.72
C ALA A 987 -42.54 15.67 7.46
N LEU A 988 -43.55 15.46 6.62
CA LEU A 988 -43.82 16.27 5.43
C LEU A 988 -44.08 17.74 5.79
N LYS A 989 -44.85 18.02 6.86
CA LYS A 989 -45.05 19.39 7.33
C LYS A 989 -43.74 20.09 7.74
N ALA A 990 -42.80 19.37 8.36
CA ALA A 990 -41.49 19.92 8.71
C ALA A 990 -40.57 20.10 7.49
N ALA A 991 -40.60 19.15 6.56
CA ALA A 991 -39.85 19.17 5.30
C ALA A 991 -40.28 20.30 4.32
N LEU A 992 -41.57 20.64 4.34
CA LEU A 992 -42.16 21.70 3.52
C LEU A 992 -42.24 23.07 4.22
N GLN A 993 -41.76 23.20 5.45
CA GLN A 993 -41.70 24.51 6.12
C GLN A 993 -40.53 25.34 5.53
N PRO A 994 -40.80 26.48 4.86
CA PRO A 994 -39.73 27.28 4.27
C PRO A 994 -38.84 27.92 5.33
N THR A 995 -37.55 28.03 5.01
CA THR A 995 -36.56 28.69 5.85
C THR A 995 -36.78 30.21 5.81
N PRO A 996 -36.93 30.89 6.96
CA PRO A 996 -37.06 32.34 6.98
C PRO A 996 -35.80 33.04 6.46
N ALA A 997 -35.95 34.22 5.85
CA ALA A 997 -34.81 35.02 5.39
C ALA A 997 -33.80 35.28 6.53
N SER A 998 -32.52 35.20 6.21
CA SER A 998 -31.39 35.34 7.15
C SER A 998 -31.41 34.36 8.35
N SER A 999 -32.16 33.26 8.28
CA SER A 999 -32.13 32.16 9.25
C SER A 999 -31.43 30.93 8.65
N PRO A 1000 -30.72 30.12 9.45
CA PRO A 1000 -30.11 28.88 8.96
C PRO A 1000 -31.18 27.81 8.65
N LEU A 1001 -30.82 26.85 7.80
CA LEU A 1001 -31.69 25.75 7.39
C LEU A 1001 -32.08 24.86 8.58
N THR A 1002 -33.24 24.19 8.50
CA THR A 1002 -33.53 23.06 9.40
C THR A 1002 -33.06 21.75 8.78
N TYR A 1003 -32.69 20.76 9.60
CA TYR A 1003 -32.34 19.41 9.15
C TYR A 1003 -33.40 18.81 8.21
N GLN A 1004 -34.69 18.98 8.54
CA GLN A 1004 -35.79 18.46 7.75
C GLN A 1004 -35.94 19.18 6.41
N ARG A 1005 -35.70 20.50 6.36
CA ARG A 1005 -35.78 21.30 5.14
C ARG A 1005 -34.58 21.05 4.21
N ALA A 1006 -33.36 21.04 4.76
CA ALA A 1006 -32.15 20.72 4.02
C ALA A 1006 -32.21 19.32 3.39
N TYR A 1007 -32.53 18.29 4.17
CA TYR A 1007 -32.67 16.93 3.65
C TYR A 1007 -33.85 16.74 2.70
N HIS A 1008 -34.91 17.55 2.82
CA HIS A 1008 -35.97 17.56 1.82
C HIS A 1008 -35.45 18.04 0.46
N ILE A 1009 -34.77 19.20 0.43
CA ILE A 1009 -34.20 19.78 -0.80
C ILE A 1009 -33.20 18.81 -1.44
N ILE A 1010 -32.24 18.30 -0.67
CA ILE A 1010 -31.26 17.31 -1.14
C ILE A 1010 -31.97 16.09 -1.76
N LYS A 1011 -32.96 15.52 -1.05
CA LYS A 1011 -33.73 14.37 -1.55
C LYS A 1011 -34.53 14.69 -2.81
N THR A 1012 -35.25 15.81 -2.88
CA THR A 1012 -36.06 16.15 -4.06
C THR A 1012 -35.18 16.38 -5.28
N THR A 1013 -34.02 17.00 -5.10
CA THR A 1013 -33.08 17.28 -6.19
C THR A 1013 -32.36 16.02 -6.65
N LEU A 1014 -31.90 15.15 -5.75
CA LEU A 1014 -31.34 13.84 -6.11
C LEU A 1014 -32.36 12.96 -6.84
N ASN A 1015 -33.60 12.86 -6.34
CA ASN A 1015 -34.68 12.11 -6.98
C ASN A 1015 -35.04 12.65 -8.39
N ALA A 1016 -34.77 13.93 -8.67
CA ALA A 1016 -34.97 14.55 -9.98
C ALA A 1016 -33.78 14.34 -10.94
N LEU A 1017 -32.65 13.80 -10.46
CA LEU A 1017 -31.43 13.52 -11.22
C LEU A 1017 -31.22 12.01 -11.46
N THR A 1018 -31.75 11.16 -10.58
CA THR A 1018 -31.85 9.70 -10.75
C THR A 1018 -33.02 9.15 -9.93
N PRO A 1019 -33.95 8.38 -10.54
CA PRO A 1019 -34.99 7.66 -9.82
C PRO A 1019 -34.44 6.66 -8.79
N LEU A 1020 -35.12 6.53 -7.66
CA LEU A 1020 -34.75 5.61 -6.57
C LEU A 1020 -34.74 4.14 -7.02
N GLU A 1021 -35.60 3.83 -7.98
CA GLU A 1021 -35.82 2.54 -8.61
C GLU A 1021 -34.58 2.05 -9.37
N GLU A 1022 -33.73 2.95 -9.87
CA GLU A 1022 -32.46 2.60 -10.54
C GLU A 1022 -31.39 2.10 -9.56
N GLY A 1023 -31.48 2.47 -8.28
CA GLY A 1023 -30.45 2.13 -7.28
C GLY A 1023 -29.07 2.71 -7.63
N ASN A 1024 -29.01 3.90 -8.23
CA ASN A 1024 -27.77 4.54 -8.69
C ASN A 1024 -27.07 5.43 -7.63
N ILE A 1025 -27.58 5.43 -6.39
CA ILE A 1025 -27.00 6.15 -5.25
C ILE A 1025 -26.61 5.17 -4.15
N VAL A 1026 -25.46 5.40 -3.50
CA VAL A 1026 -25.11 4.79 -2.21
C VAL A 1026 -25.02 5.90 -1.17
N TYR A 1027 -25.73 5.74 -0.05
CA TYR A 1027 -25.72 6.67 1.07
C TYR A 1027 -24.74 6.23 2.16
N VAL A 1028 -23.74 7.05 2.44
CA VAL A 1028 -22.96 7.04 3.68
C VAL A 1028 -23.58 8.07 4.65
N SER A 1029 -23.64 7.79 5.96
CA SER A 1029 -24.10 8.80 6.93
C SER A 1029 -23.68 8.48 8.36
N GLU A 1030 -23.04 9.44 9.03
CA GLU A 1030 -22.74 9.40 10.47
C GLU A 1030 -23.07 10.74 11.19
N GLY A 1031 -22.63 10.90 12.44
CA GLY A 1031 -23.13 11.93 13.36
C GLY A 1031 -24.40 11.50 14.11
N ALA A 1032 -24.90 12.36 15.00
CA ALA A 1032 -26.09 12.07 15.81
C ALA A 1032 -27.40 12.46 15.10
N ASN A 1033 -27.79 13.74 15.19
CA ASN A 1033 -29.00 14.27 14.52
C ASN A 1033 -28.96 13.99 13.01
N THR A 1034 -27.80 14.18 12.40
CA THR A 1034 -27.52 13.91 10.99
C THR A 1034 -27.96 12.50 10.58
N MET A 1035 -27.36 11.46 11.17
CA MET A 1035 -27.63 10.06 10.86
C MET A 1035 -29.06 9.63 11.23
N ASP A 1036 -29.56 10.05 12.39
CA ASP A 1036 -30.88 9.63 12.88
C ASP A 1036 -32.03 10.21 12.05
N ILE A 1037 -31.91 11.46 11.61
CA ILE A 1037 -32.89 12.12 10.75
C ILE A 1037 -32.72 11.62 9.30
N SER A 1038 -31.48 11.49 8.78
CA SER A 1038 -31.23 11.04 7.39
C SER A 1038 -31.85 9.66 7.14
N ARG A 1039 -31.67 8.72 8.08
CA ARG A 1039 -32.23 7.36 8.04
C ARG A 1039 -33.75 7.31 7.86
N SER A 1040 -34.46 8.34 8.33
CA SER A 1040 -35.92 8.46 8.21
C SER A 1040 -36.39 9.17 6.93
N ILE A 1041 -35.56 10.02 6.33
CA ILE A 1041 -35.92 10.84 5.17
C ILE A 1041 -35.51 10.16 3.86
N PHE A 1042 -34.33 9.52 3.81
CA PHE A 1042 -33.80 8.86 2.62
C PHE A 1042 -34.21 7.37 2.56
N PRO A 1043 -35.11 6.97 1.65
CA PRO A 1043 -35.48 5.57 1.42
C PRO A 1043 -34.41 4.84 0.59
N LEU A 1044 -34.46 3.51 0.57
CA LEU A 1044 -33.71 2.67 -0.37
C LEU A 1044 -34.61 1.59 -0.97
N ASN A 1045 -34.55 1.43 -2.29
CA ASN A 1045 -35.19 0.31 -2.99
C ASN A 1045 -34.24 -0.88 -3.21
N HIS A 1046 -32.95 -0.76 -2.85
CA HIS A 1046 -31.90 -1.74 -3.13
C HIS A 1046 -31.03 -2.03 -1.89
N PRO A 1047 -30.58 -3.28 -1.67
CA PRO A 1047 -29.84 -3.67 -0.46
C PRO A 1047 -28.40 -3.15 -0.49
N ARG A 1048 -27.79 -3.04 0.71
CA ARG A 1048 -26.38 -2.67 0.91
C ARG A 1048 -26.00 -1.26 0.43
N GLN A 1049 -26.98 -0.44 0.01
CA GLN A 1049 -26.78 0.95 -0.41
C GLN A 1049 -26.89 1.99 0.72
N ARG A 1050 -27.04 1.56 1.99
CA ARG A 1050 -26.84 2.42 3.16
C ARG A 1050 -25.72 1.86 4.02
N LEU A 1051 -24.73 2.70 4.28
CA LEU A 1051 -23.61 2.47 5.18
C LEU A 1051 -23.69 3.55 6.28
N ASP A 1052 -23.68 3.15 7.54
CA ASP A 1052 -23.72 4.09 8.67
C ASP A 1052 -22.91 3.56 9.87
N ALA A 1053 -22.86 4.35 10.95
CA ALA A 1053 -22.15 4.05 12.19
C ALA A 1053 -22.51 2.69 12.84
N GLY A 1054 -23.54 2.00 12.34
CA GLY A 1054 -23.71 0.57 12.52
C GLY A 1054 -24.05 0.15 13.95
N THR A 1055 -23.47 -0.96 14.40
CA THR A 1055 -23.74 -1.48 15.76
C THR A 1055 -22.93 -0.78 16.86
N TYR A 1056 -21.74 -0.28 16.55
CA TYR A 1056 -20.86 0.34 17.56
C TYR A 1056 -21.12 1.85 17.71
N ALA A 1057 -21.91 2.46 16.82
CA ALA A 1057 -22.14 3.91 16.74
C ALA A 1057 -20.84 4.71 16.54
N THR A 1058 -19.89 4.13 15.81
CA THR A 1058 -18.59 4.71 15.48
C THR A 1058 -18.72 5.97 14.63
N MET A 1059 -18.07 7.06 15.05
CA MET A 1059 -17.84 8.26 14.25
C MET A 1059 -16.46 8.18 13.58
N GLY A 1060 -16.28 8.77 12.40
CA GLY A 1060 -15.07 8.65 11.58
C GLY A 1060 -15.12 7.53 10.55
N VAL A 1061 -16.25 6.84 10.38
CA VAL A 1061 -16.40 5.83 9.32
C VAL A 1061 -16.64 6.45 7.94
N GLY A 1062 -17.07 7.72 7.89
CA GLY A 1062 -17.56 8.41 6.70
C GLY A 1062 -16.67 8.27 5.47
N MET A 1063 -15.49 8.90 5.47
CA MET A 1063 -14.65 8.92 4.26
C MET A 1063 -14.14 7.53 3.86
N GLY A 1064 -13.78 6.68 4.82
CA GLY A 1064 -13.39 5.29 4.56
C GLY A 1064 -14.51 4.47 3.91
N TYR A 1065 -15.76 4.67 4.35
CA TYR A 1065 -16.93 4.02 3.76
C TYR A 1065 -17.27 4.56 2.36
N ILE A 1066 -17.00 5.84 2.07
CA ILE A 1066 -17.15 6.40 0.71
C ILE A 1066 -16.18 5.70 -0.26
N ILE A 1067 -14.90 5.62 0.13
CA ILE A 1067 -13.84 5.00 -0.67
C ILE A 1067 -14.20 3.54 -0.94
N ALA A 1068 -14.47 2.76 0.12
CA ALA A 1068 -14.86 1.36 0.01
C ALA A 1068 -16.13 1.13 -0.85
N ALA A 1069 -17.11 2.04 -0.79
CA ALA A 1069 -18.30 1.95 -1.63
C ALA A 1069 -18.00 2.21 -3.11
N HIS A 1070 -17.12 3.18 -3.43
CA HIS A 1070 -16.66 3.39 -4.81
C HIS A 1070 -15.93 2.15 -5.34
N GLU A 1071 -14.98 1.60 -4.56
CA GLU A 1071 -14.23 0.41 -4.95
C GLU A 1071 -15.12 -0.82 -5.14
N ALA A 1072 -16.14 -0.99 -4.30
CA ALA A 1072 -17.03 -2.17 -4.35
C ALA A 1072 -18.11 -2.10 -5.45
N PHE A 1073 -18.50 -0.91 -5.90
CA PHE A 1073 -19.59 -0.74 -6.89
C PHE A 1073 -19.13 -0.23 -8.27
N ASN A 1074 -17.99 0.46 -8.36
CA ASN A 1074 -17.57 1.16 -9.59
C ASN A 1074 -16.21 0.71 -10.14
N ALA A 1075 -15.26 0.31 -9.29
CA ALA A 1075 -13.89 0.02 -9.74
C ALA A 1075 -13.70 -1.37 -10.38
N SER A 1076 -14.59 -2.33 -10.07
CA SER A 1076 -14.65 -3.60 -10.79
C SER A 1076 -15.50 -3.48 -12.07
N PRO A 1077 -15.17 -4.18 -13.17
CA PRO A 1077 -15.96 -4.19 -14.41
C PRO A 1077 -17.31 -4.89 -14.21
N SER A 1078 -18.25 -4.17 -13.64
CA SER A 1078 -19.63 -4.57 -13.37
C SER A 1078 -20.49 -4.45 -14.63
N THR A 1079 -21.47 -5.35 -14.81
CA THR A 1079 -22.44 -5.34 -15.91
C THR A 1079 -23.49 -4.21 -15.80
N THR A 1080 -23.32 -3.28 -14.86
CA THR A 1080 -24.17 -2.10 -14.67
C THR A 1080 -23.75 -0.96 -15.59
N THR A 1081 -24.66 -0.53 -16.47
CA THR A 1081 -24.42 0.48 -17.53
C THR A 1081 -24.13 1.92 -17.04
N ARG A 1082 -24.11 2.17 -15.72
CA ARG A 1082 -23.78 3.47 -15.12
C ARG A 1082 -23.10 3.26 -13.76
N PRO A 1083 -22.02 4.00 -13.42
CA PRO A 1083 -21.44 3.99 -12.09
C PRO A 1083 -22.39 4.62 -11.06
N LYS A 1084 -22.31 4.16 -9.82
CA LYS A 1084 -23.12 4.67 -8.70
C LYS A 1084 -22.47 5.92 -8.10
N LYS A 1085 -23.28 6.95 -7.87
CA LYS A 1085 -22.85 8.16 -7.15
C LYS A 1085 -22.86 7.88 -5.65
N ILE A 1086 -21.74 8.12 -4.98
CA ILE A 1086 -21.65 8.01 -3.52
C ILE A 1086 -22.05 9.36 -2.92
N ILE A 1087 -23.05 9.34 -2.05
CA ILE A 1087 -23.60 10.50 -1.34
C ILE A 1087 -23.33 10.33 0.15
N ALA A 1088 -22.66 11.27 0.78
CA ALA A 1088 -22.36 11.25 2.21
C ALA A 1088 -23.16 12.33 2.96
N LEU A 1089 -23.67 11.99 4.15
CA LEU A 1089 -24.53 12.84 4.96
C LEU A 1089 -23.95 12.88 6.38
N GLU A 1090 -23.08 13.86 6.60
CA GLU A 1090 -22.11 13.91 7.69
C GLU A 1090 -22.46 15.01 8.69
N GLY A 1091 -22.33 14.75 9.99
CA GLY A 1091 -22.35 15.84 10.97
C GLY A 1091 -20.98 16.52 11.03
N ASP A 1092 -20.92 17.83 11.24
CA ASP A 1092 -19.65 18.58 11.39
C ASP A 1092 -18.62 17.89 12.31
N SER A 1093 -19.07 17.45 13.49
CA SER A 1093 -18.25 16.69 14.45
C SER A 1093 -17.83 15.32 13.96
N ALA A 1094 -18.64 14.63 13.15
CA ALA A 1094 -18.35 13.27 12.68
C ALA A 1094 -17.38 13.29 11.49
N PHE A 1095 -17.63 14.20 10.55
CA PHE A 1095 -16.73 14.52 9.45
C PHE A 1095 -15.31 14.79 9.95
N GLY A 1096 -15.16 15.56 11.02
CA GLY A 1096 -13.87 15.87 11.64
C GLY A 1096 -13.00 14.68 12.06
N PHE A 1097 -13.57 13.48 12.28
CA PHE A 1097 -12.78 12.27 12.58
C PHE A 1097 -12.10 11.65 11.34
N SER A 1098 -12.58 11.93 10.12
CA SER A 1098 -12.04 11.33 8.88
C SER A 1098 -11.75 12.32 7.74
N ALA A 1099 -11.96 13.63 7.95
CA ALA A 1099 -11.88 14.67 6.92
C ALA A 1099 -10.54 14.77 6.15
N MET A 1100 -9.42 14.28 6.71
CA MET A 1100 -8.14 14.25 5.98
C MET A 1100 -8.15 13.31 4.77
N GLU A 1101 -9.03 12.31 4.75
CA GLU A 1101 -9.20 11.39 3.62
C GLU A 1101 -9.94 12.03 2.43
N ILE A 1102 -10.33 13.31 2.51
CA ILE A 1102 -10.68 14.13 1.33
C ILE A 1102 -9.50 14.18 0.35
N GLU A 1103 -8.26 14.19 0.85
CA GLU A 1103 -7.07 14.09 0.01
C GLU A 1103 -6.98 12.71 -0.68
N THR A 1104 -7.22 11.62 0.04
CA THR A 1104 -7.30 10.26 -0.54
C THR A 1104 -8.38 10.15 -1.61
N LEU A 1105 -9.56 10.73 -1.38
CA LEU A 1105 -10.64 10.82 -2.36
C LEU A 1105 -10.21 11.61 -3.61
N ALA A 1106 -9.47 12.71 -3.46
CA ALA A 1106 -8.97 13.50 -4.58
C ALA A 1106 -7.86 12.77 -5.37
N ARG A 1107 -6.85 12.23 -4.67
CA ARG A 1107 -5.71 11.50 -5.25
C ARG A 1107 -6.14 10.28 -6.07
N TYR A 1108 -7.17 9.56 -5.63
CA TYR A 1108 -7.78 8.46 -6.40
C TYR A 1108 -8.92 8.87 -7.33
N ARG A 1109 -9.19 10.19 -7.48
CA ARG A 1109 -10.24 10.77 -8.34
C ARG A 1109 -11.65 10.18 -8.09
N ILE A 1110 -12.01 9.99 -6.83
CA ILE A 1110 -13.29 9.39 -6.41
C ILE A 1110 -14.39 10.48 -6.36
N PRO A 1111 -15.42 10.42 -7.23
CA PRO A 1111 -16.39 11.50 -7.46
C PRO A 1111 -17.52 11.55 -6.41
N ALA A 1112 -17.18 11.57 -5.12
CA ALA A 1112 -18.15 11.60 -4.02
C ALA A 1112 -18.81 12.99 -3.85
N LEU A 1113 -20.08 13.01 -3.43
CA LEU A 1113 -20.77 14.23 -3.01
C LEU A 1113 -21.07 14.16 -1.50
N ILE A 1114 -20.45 15.04 -0.74
CA ILE A 1114 -20.39 15.00 0.73
C ILE A 1114 -21.11 16.23 1.29
N TYR A 1115 -22.18 16.02 2.04
CA TYR A 1115 -22.86 17.08 2.76
C TYR A 1115 -22.37 17.11 4.21
N VAL A 1116 -21.65 18.17 4.58
CA VAL A 1116 -21.31 18.45 5.98
C VAL A 1116 -22.43 19.30 6.57
N ILE A 1117 -23.27 18.69 7.38
CA ILE A 1117 -24.38 19.32 8.08
C ILE A 1117 -23.80 20.03 9.31
N ASN A 1118 -23.64 21.35 9.18
CA ASN A 1118 -22.88 22.20 10.08
C ASN A 1118 -23.84 22.96 10.99
N ASN A 1119 -23.93 22.49 12.24
CA ASN A 1119 -24.65 23.16 13.33
C ASN A 1119 -23.68 23.76 14.37
N SER A 1120 -22.38 23.75 14.05
CA SER A 1120 -21.27 24.23 14.88
C SER A 1120 -21.16 23.57 16.26
N GLY A 1121 -21.49 22.27 16.37
CA GLY A 1121 -21.32 21.57 17.65
C GLY A 1121 -21.83 20.14 17.74
N ILE A 1122 -21.26 19.35 18.65
CA ILE A 1122 -21.67 17.97 18.94
C ILE A 1122 -23.11 17.98 19.48
N TYR A 1123 -24.04 17.38 18.74
CA TYR A 1123 -25.50 17.53 18.86
C TYR A 1123 -26.02 18.95 18.62
N HIS A 1124 -25.50 19.94 19.34
CA HIS A 1124 -25.95 21.33 19.35
C HIS A 1124 -24.75 22.28 19.39
N GLY A 1125 -24.80 23.35 18.60
CA GLY A 1125 -23.94 24.52 18.77
C GLY A 1125 -24.41 25.39 19.93
N ASP A 1126 -23.51 26.21 20.49
CA ASP A 1126 -23.79 27.08 21.64
C ASP A 1126 -24.30 28.49 21.24
N SER A 1127 -24.12 28.88 19.98
CA SER A 1127 -24.24 30.26 19.49
C SER A 1127 -25.05 30.34 18.20
N THR A 1128 -25.84 31.42 18.04
CA THR A 1128 -26.55 31.74 16.78
C THR A 1128 -25.86 32.82 15.94
N SER A 1129 -24.68 33.28 16.34
CA SER A 1129 -23.90 34.26 15.60
C SER A 1129 -22.41 34.18 15.94
N SER A 1130 -21.56 34.63 15.01
CA SER A 1130 -20.11 34.66 15.17
C SER A 1130 -19.67 35.49 16.39
N ASP A 1131 -20.34 36.61 16.68
CA ASP A 1131 -19.92 37.49 17.78
C ASP A 1131 -20.34 36.96 19.16
N ALA A 1132 -21.46 36.22 19.24
CA ALA A 1132 -21.80 35.46 20.44
C ALA A 1132 -20.74 34.36 20.70
N TRP A 1133 -20.35 33.63 19.66
CA TRP A 1133 -19.33 32.59 19.76
C TRP A 1133 -17.95 33.15 20.15
N LYS A 1134 -17.51 34.26 19.53
CA LYS A 1134 -16.28 34.98 19.92
C LYS A 1134 -16.31 35.46 21.37
N THR A 1135 -17.49 35.87 21.87
CA THR A 1135 -17.66 36.25 23.28
C THR A 1135 -17.43 35.06 24.21
N LEU A 1136 -17.97 33.88 23.86
CA LEU A 1136 -17.70 32.63 24.58
C LEU A 1136 -16.22 32.20 24.46
N GLN A 1137 -15.61 32.35 23.28
CA GLN A 1137 -14.19 32.08 23.07
C GLN A 1137 -13.31 32.97 23.96
N GLY A 1138 -13.53 34.29 23.96
CA GLY A 1138 -12.80 35.25 24.80
C GLY A 1138 -12.95 34.96 26.30
N GLN A 1139 -14.16 34.61 26.75
CA GLN A 1139 -14.40 34.14 28.13
C GLN A 1139 -13.61 32.86 28.45
N THR A 1140 -13.48 31.95 27.49
CA THR A 1140 -12.71 30.70 27.66
C THR A 1140 -11.22 30.97 27.78
N LEU A 1141 -10.67 31.83 26.92
CA LEU A 1141 -9.27 32.25 26.94
C LEU A 1141 -8.91 33.05 28.20
N ALA A 1142 -9.86 33.80 28.76
CA ALA A 1142 -9.71 34.49 30.04
C ALA A 1142 -9.93 33.59 31.28
N HIS A 1143 -10.17 32.27 31.09
CA HIS A 1143 -10.61 31.31 32.11
C HIS A 1143 -11.92 31.69 32.85
N ASP A 1144 -12.65 32.69 32.34
CA ASP A 1144 -13.83 33.29 32.95
C ASP A 1144 -15.11 32.53 32.56
N THR A 1145 -15.15 31.24 32.88
CA THR A 1145 -16.18 30.29 32.42
C THR A 1145 -17.25 29.96 33.48
N VAL A 1146 -17.09 30.44 34.72
CA VAL A 1146 -18.01 30.17 35.83
C VAL A 1146 -19.36 30.86 35.61
N SER A 1147 -20.45 30.09 35.59
CA SER A 1147 -21.81 30.62 35.48
C SER A 1147 -22.82 29.68 36.14
N ASN A 1148 -23.79 30.26 36.87
CA ASN A 1148 -24.84 29.52 37.58
C ASN A 1148 -25.95 28.98 36.65
N ASP A 1149 -25.94 29.39 35.37
CA ASP A 1149 -26.96 29.08 34.36
C ASP A 1149 -26.40 28.35 33.13
N GLY A 1150 -25.11 27.96 33.15
CA GLY A 1150 -24.45 27.19 32.11
C GLY A 1150 -24.08 27.95 30.84
N LYS A 1151 -24.14 29.30 30.80
CA LYS A 1151 -23.99 30.10 29.55
C LYS A 1151 -22.66 30.85 29.34
N LYS A 1152 -21.68 30.73 30.23
CA LYS A 1152 -20.40 31.49 30.14
C LYS A 1152 -19.21 30.64 29.67
N GLY A 1153 -18.47 31.11 28.67
CA GLY A 1153 -17.43 30.33 27.98
C GLY A 1153 -17.98 29.25 27.05
N LEU A 1154 -17.12 28.75 26.16
CA LEU A 1154 -17.41 27.63 25.26
C LEU A 1154 -17.73 26.35 26.06
N ARG A 1155 -18.34 25.37 25.41
CA ARG A 1155 -18.75 24.09 26.00
C ARG A 1155 -17.99 22.94 25.35
N SER A 1156 -17.98 21.78 26.00
CA SER A 1156 -17.37 20.55 25.47
C SER A 1156 -18.04 20.02 24.20
N THR A 1157 -19.19 20.57 23.81
CA THR A 1157 -19.86 20.32 22.53
C THR A 1157 -19.56 21.37 21.45
N SER A 1158 -18.94 22.51 21.79
CA SER A 1158 -18.76 23.63 20.87
C SER A 1158 -17.67 23.33 19.83
N LEU A 1159 -17.99 23.51 18.55
CA LEU A 1159 -17.01 23.57 17.47
C LEU A 1159 -16.79 25.04 17.05
N LEU A 1160 -15.83 25.29 16.18
CA LEU A 1160 -15.61 26.62 15.59
C LEU A 1160 -16.82 27.02 14.73
N TYR A 1161 -17.38 28.20 15.02
CA TYR A 1161 -18.59 28.74 14.39
C TYR A 1161 -18.50 28.74 12.86
N GLU A 1162 -19.42 28.02 12.22
CA GLU A 1162 -19.54 27.86 10.76
C GLU A 1162 -18.20 27.52 10.06
N THR A 1163 -17.44 26.60 10.66
CA THR A 1163 -16.16 26.10 10.11
C THR A 1163 -16.28 25.79 8.61
N ARG A 1164 -15.31 26.27 7.83
CA ARG A 1164 -15.29 26.26 6.35
C ARG A 1164 -14.84 24.91 5.76
N TYR A 1165 -15.51 23.83 6.15
CA TYR A 1165 -15.16 22.45 5.78
C TYR A 1165 -15.06 22.20 4.27
N GLU A 1166 -15.78 22.95 3.45
CA GLU A 1166 -15.73 22.83 1.99
C GLU A 1166 -14.38 23.23 1.39
N MET A 1167 -13.60 24.06 2.10
CA MET A 1167 -12.25 24.45 1.66
C MET A 1167 -11.28 23.27 1.63
N LEU A 1168 -11.53 22.19 2.38
CA LEU A 1168 -10.73 20.97 2.32
C LEU A 1168 -10.83 20.28 0.95
N ALA A 1169 -11.99 20.32 0.30
CA ALA A 1169 -12.14 19.81 -1.06
C ALA A 1169 -11.34 20.68 -2.04
N THR A 1170 -11.52 22.00 -1.99
CA THR A 1170 -10.81 22.95 -2.87
C THR A 1170 -9.28 22.86 -2.71
N MET A 1171 -8.79 22.70 -1.48
CA MET A 1171 -7.36 22.52 -1.16
C MET A 1171 -6.76 21.27 -1.85
N CYS A 1172 -7.57 20.24 -2.09
CA CYS A 1172 -7.15 19.00 -2.75
C CYS A 1172 -7.58 18.93 -4.24
N GLY A 1173 -7.99 20.05 -4.86
CA GLY A 1173 -8.44 20.07 -6.27
C GLY A 1173 -9.87 19.54 -6.50
N GLY A 1174 -10.62 19.25 -5.43
CA GLY A 1174 -12.05 19.01 -5.45
C GLY A 1174 -12.89 20.30 -5.50
N LYS A 1175 -14.21 20.17 -5.39
CA LYS A 1175 -15.15 21.31 -5.38
C LYS A 1175 -15.71 21.57 -3.98
N GLY A 1176 -15.68 22.83 -3.55
CA GLY A 1176 -16.24 23.27 -2.26
C GLY A 1176 -17.41 24.24 -2.43
N TYR A 1177 -18.55 23.93 -1.81
CA TYR A 1177 -19.74 24.80 -1.76
C TYR A 1177 -20.07 25.17 -0.30
N PHE A 1178 -20.21 26.46 -0.01
CA PHE A 1178 -20.68 26.96 1.29
C PHE A 1178 -22.13 27.43 1.16
N VAL A 1179 -23.04 26.84 1.93
CA VAL A 1179 -24.48 26.92 1.69
C VAL A 1179 -25.23 27.40 2.93
N ARG A 1180 -26.02 28.47 2.77
CA ARG A 1180 -26.93 29.00 3.81
C ARG A 1180 -28.40 28.95 3.42
N THR A 1181 -28.70 28.99 2.13
CA THR A 1181 -30.05 29.15 1.57
C THR A 1181 -30.55 27.88 0.88
N GLU A 1182 -31.84 27.85 0.59
CA GLU A 1182 -32.49 26.72 -0.10
C GLU A 1182 -32.07 26.61 -1.56
N GLU A 1183 -31.82 27.75 -2.23
CA GLU A 1183 -31.41 27.84 -3.64
C GLU A 1183 -29.95 27.41 -3.83
N GLU A 1184 -29.03 27.90 -3.00
CA GLU A 1184 -27.63 27.44 -2.96
C GLU A 1184 -27.55 25.93 -2.74
N LEU A 1185 -28.41 25.36 -1.88
CA LEU A 1185 -28.43 23.92 -1.59
C LEU A 1185 -28.90 23.10 -2.79
N GLU A 1186 -29.90 23.58 -3.54
CA GLU A 1186 -30.33 22.92 -4.78
C GLU A 1186 -29.23 22.97 -5.85
N ILE A 1187 -28.62 24.15 -6.07
CA ILE A 1187 -27.56 24.34 -7.08
C ILE A 1187 -26.36 23.45 -6.76
N ALA A 1188 -25.82 23.52 -5.53
CA ALA A 1188 -24.70 22.69 -5.09
C ALA A 1188 -25.01 21.19 -5.18
N THR A 1189 -26.27 20.77 -4.97
CA THR A 1189 -26.69 19.38 -5.17
C THR A 1189 -26.68 18.98 -6.64
N ARG A 1190 -27.16 19.85 -7.56
CA ARG A 1190 -27.17 19.55 -9.00
C ARG A 1190 -25.77 19.45 -9.58
N GLU A 1191 -24.93 20.45 -9.32
CA GLU A 1191 -23.55 20.51 -9.81
C GLU A 1191 -22.67 19.43 -9.16
N GLY A 1192 -22.77 19.26 -7.84
CA GLY A 1192 -22.02 18.23 -7.11
C GLY A 1192 -22.42 16.80 -7.47
N PHE A 1193 -23.67 16.56 -7.87
CA PHE A 1193 -24.10 15.26 -8.40
C PHE A 1193 -23.43 14.96 -9.75
N GLN A 1194 -23.40 15.96 -10.63
CA GLN A 1194 -22.77 15.88 -11.95
C GLN A 1194 -21.23 15.88 -11.91
N SER A 1195 -20.63 16.34 -10.81
CA SER A 1195 -19.17 16.42 -10.64
C SER A 1195 -18.48 15.05 -10.71
N ASP A 1196 -17.35 15.05 -11.41
CA ASP A 1196 -16.34 14.01 -11.57
C ASP A 1196 -15.21 14.08 -10.50
N THR A 1197 -15.18 15.13 -9.69
CA THR A 1197 -14.25 15.28 -8.56
C THR A 1197 -14.97 15.20 -7.21
N VAL A 1198 -14.21 14.88 -6.15
CA VAL A 1198 -14.71 14.94 -4.76
C VAL A 1198 -15.28 16.32 -4.48
N THR A 1199 -16.52 16.35 -3.98
CA THR A 1199 -17.29 17.59 -3.79
C THR A 1199 -17.82 17.66 -2.37
N VAL A 1200 -17.50 18.73 -1.63
CA VAL A 1200 -18.00 18.99 -0.27
C VAL A 1200 -18.96 20.17 -0.29
N VAL A 1201 -20.16 19.95 0.23
CA VAL A 1201 -21.22 20.95 0.43
C VAL A 1201 -21.39 21.16 1.93
N ASN A 1202 -20.90 22.29 2.43
CA ASN A 1202 -20.99 22.70 3.83
C ASN A 1202 -22.31 23.44 4.05
N VAL A 1203 -23.27 22.77 4.69
CA VAL A 1203 -24.67 23.23 4.83
C VAL A 1203 -24.89 23.77 6.23
N ILE A 1204 -25.07 25.09 6.36
CA ILE A 1204 -25.32 25.74 7.64
C ILE A 1204 -26.76 25.49 8.10
N VAL A 1205 -26.93 24.76 9.21
CA VAL A 1205 -28.23 24.45 9.82
C VAL A 1205 -28.36 25.03 11.23
N GLU A 1206 -29.58 25.06 11.76
CA GLU A 1206 -29.85 25.59 13.11
C GLU A 1206 -29.00 24.91 14.21
N PRO A 1207 -28.35 25.68 15.11
CA PRO A 1207 -27.48 25.13 16.16
C PRO A 1207 -28.23 24.32 17.22
N GLY A 1208 -29.57 24.43 17.28
CA GLY A 1208 -30.40 23.59 18.16
C GLY A 1208 -30.37 23.93 19.65
N ILE A 1209 -29.83 25.11 20.02
CA ILE A 1209 -29.74 25.61 21.40
C ILE A 1209 -31.03 25.38 22.19
N GLY A 1210 -30.90 24.88 23.42
CA GLY A 1210 -32.02 24.65 24.35
C GLY A 1210 -32.81 23.35 24.11
N LYS A 1211 -32.53 22.60 23.03
CA LYS A 1211 -32.99 21.21 22.90
C LYS A 1211 -32.27 20.32 23.93
N LYS A 1212 -32.94 19.26 24.38
CA LYS A 1212 -32.33 18.28 25.30
C LYS A 1212 -31.45 17.31 24.50
N ILE A 1213 -30.18 17.19 24.90
CA ILE A 1213 -29.32 16.07 24.50
C ILE A 1213 -29.89 14.78 25.12
N GLY A 1214 -30.01 13.72 24.33
CA GLY A 1214 -30.46 12.40 24.78
C GLY A 1214 -30.72 11.45 23.62
N PHE A 1215 -30.31 10.19 23.76
CA PHE A 1215 -30.50 9.18 22.72
C PHE A 1215 -31.88 8.50 22.81
N ALA A 1216 -32.50 8.19 21.67
CA ALA A 1216 -33.84 7.59 21.62
C ALA A 1216 -33.95 6.16 22.22
N TRP A 1217 -32.82 5.51 22.51
CA TRP A 1217 -32.73 4.25 23.24
C TRP A 1217 -32.66 4.42 24.76
N GLN A 1218 -32.09 5.53 25.24
CA GLN A 1218 -32.13 5.87 26.66
C GLN A 1218 -33.60 6.10 27.05
N GLY A 1219 -34.02 5.49 28.16
CA GLY A 1219 -35.37 5.69 28.68
C GLY A 1219 -35.53 7.13 29.19
N ASN A 1220 -36.66 7.77 28.87
CA ASN A 1220 -37.14 8.89 29.69
C ASN A 1220 -37.67 8.33 31.03
N SER A 1221 -36.78 7.78 31.85
CA SER A 1221 -37.02 7.70 33.28
C SER A 1221 -37.17 9.15 33.79
N GLY A 1222 -38.36 9.48 34.27
CA GLY A 1222 -38.57 10.74 34.97
C GLY A 1222 -37.72 10.80 36.25
N HIS A 1223 -37.63 11.99 36.86
CA HIS A 1223 -36.89 12.20 38.11
C HIS A 1223 -37.57 11.61 39.36
N ASP A 1224 -38.05 10.36 39.27
CA ASP A 1224 -38.33 9.51 40.43
C ASP A 1224 -37.11 8.63 40.69
N GLN A 1225 -36.10 9.23 41.33
CA GLN A 1225 -34.96 8.48 41.85
C GLN A 1225 -35.43 7.55 42.97
N ALA A 1226 -35.62 6.26 42.65
CA ALA A 1226 -35.38 5.21 43.64
C ALA A 1226 -33.95 5.42 44.16
N ARG A 1227 -33.82 5.70 45.47
CA ARG A 1227 -32.53 5.98 46.10
C ARG A 1227 -31.95 4.67 46.62
N LEU A 1228 -30.82 4.29 46.01
CA LEU A 1228 -30.03 3.08 46.29
C LEU A 1228 -30.80 1.80 45.94
#